data_AF-A0A814KZA5-F1
#
_entry.id   AF-A0A814KZA5-F1
#
_cell.length_a   1.000
_cell.length_b   1.000
_cell.length_c   1.000
_cell.angle_alpha   90.00
_cell.angle_beta   90.00
_cell.angle_gamma   90.00
#
_symmetry.space_group_name_H-M   'P 1'
#
loop_
_entity.id
_entity.type
_entity.pdbx_description
1 polymer ?
#
loop_
_entity_poly.entity_id
_entity_poly.type
_entity_poly.pdbx_seq_one_letter_code
_entity_poly.pdbx_strand_id
1 'polypeptide(L)'
;MATANTLVELYLSHNEIGDIGARYLAEALRNHQTLTTLDLSHNHIGNDGMKYLNNILKENKILTELELQGNPSNYGAIVSAAVQIRNYGMIPIMNLNNGSIDDNGIEFLAEVLHNNETLTTLNLSYNRIGDVGAKYMADVLQNNTTLVKLMLGNQHKENSIGDSGIQYLANALRQNQTLTMLDLSCNRIGNTGVQYLADGLRNNQTLVTVNLKGNHIDDNGLQYLDKALRYNKTLIKLELQGNPSNYCTVVSAAVQIRNKRTITTMNLNNESIGDNGIKFLAEVLHNNETITMLNLSQNKIGEMGAQNLGEILQNNKTLETLELSSNEIRHMGTKYLSDSLKINKTVTIINISKNHIEDIGAQHLANGLQNNTTITELDLSYNEIGDIGMGYLGDALRNNTTITRTNLSNNHIGNIGAQHLANGLQNNTTIIELGLSNNEIGDSGVEYLGDALRNNTTMVALYLSNNQIGYIGAQQLFNSLETNKTITKVIISKNKSKYCEAVESAIGIRNDKTITDLYLSDNDISDIGVQYLADVLENNTTITSIDVSGNRIGDNGAKYLGDALKNNKTLTTLMIDSDEDQISQITDIGLQFLVDALQNNTTLQFLQLHSNISGYSAVAIATIELRNKNRTISTLGLSERDIGDEEIQYLVNALDDNRTLCELTLESNQIGDNGIKYLSAALENNITLTNLYLAQNQIGDIGAQCLADILKNNKTLYKLTLAWNQIGDTGAKQLAFALKNNEILEELTLNNNKVSIELQNYMETADTRFYLEE
;
A
#
# COMPACT_ATOMS: atom_id res chain seq x y z
N MET A 1 -5.37 82.73 5.39
CA MET A 1 -5.53 81.83 6.55
C MET A 1 -5.59 80.42 6.03
N ALA A 2 -4.62 79.59 6.41
CA ALA A 2 -4.72 78.15 6.24
C ALA A 2 -5.96 77.67 6.97
N THR A 3 -6.95 77.16 6.24
CA THR A 3 -7.93 76.26 6.83
C THR A 3 -7.16 75.02 7.23
N ALA A 4 -7.05 74.78 8.53
CA ALA A 4 -6.53 73.53 9.05
C ALA A 4 -7.35 72.40 8.42
N ASN A 5 -6.75 71.58 7.55
CA ASN A 5 -7.37 70.32 7.16
C ASN A 5 -7.40 69.48 8.43
N THR A 6 -8.52 69.41 9.12
CA THR A 6 -8.69 68.64 10.36
C THR A 6 -9.23 67.23 10.10
N LEU A 7 -9.45 66.86 8.84
CA LEU A 7 -10.04 65.58 8.47
C LEU A 7 -8.97 64.47 8.59
N VAL A 8 -9.14 63.61 9.59
CA VAL A 8 -8.22 62.50 9.90
C VAL A 8 -8.70 61.18 9.32
N GLU A 9 -10.01 60.97 9.31
CA GLU A 9 -10.64 59.76 8.78
C GLU A 9 -11.75 60.14 7.80
N LEU A 10 -11.87 59.42 6.69
CA LEU A 10 -12.87 59.65 5.67
C LEU A 10 -13.44 58.30 5.19
N TYR A 11 -14.72 58.08 5.43
CA TYR A 11 -15.42 56.86 5.03
C TYR A 11 -16.36 57.17 3.87
N LEU A 12 -16.09 56.57 2.71
CA LEU A 12 -16.86 56.74 1.48
C LEU A 12 -17.30 55.39 0.91
N SER A 13 -17.43 54.34 1.71
CA SER A 13 -17.86 53.04 1.22
C SER A 13 -19.28 53.05 0.61
N HIS A 14 -19.53 52.21 -0.41
CA HIS A 14 -20.83 52.08 -1.08
C HIS A 14 -21.38 53.35 -1.77
N ASN A 15 -20.51 54.20 -2.35
CA ASN A 15 -20.87 55.47 -2.98
C ASN A 15 -20.67 55.51 -4.52
N GLU A 16 -20.49 54.36 -5.17
CA GLU A 16 -20.33 54.27 -6.65
C GLU A 16 -19.27 55.22 -7.25
N ILE A 17 -18.19 55.50 -6.50
CA ILE A 17 -17.17 56.50 -6.87
C ILE A 17 -16.55 56.25 -8.25
N GLY A 18 -16.33 54.98 -8.62
CA GLY A 18 -15.73 54.58 -9.89
C GLY A 18 -14.29 55.07 -10.11
N ASP A 19 -13.71 54.74 -11.27
CA ASP A 19 -12.31 55.08 -11.60
C ASP A 19 -12.03 56.59 -11.64
N ILE A 20 -12.99 57.35 -12.15
CA ILE A 20 -12.87 58.81 -12.27
C ILE A 20 -12.91 59.47 -10.89
N GLY A 21 -13.81 59.03 -10.01
CA GLY A 21 -13.88 59.54 -8.64
C GLY A 21 -12.63 59.17 -7.85
N ALA A 22 -12.10 57.95 -8.02
CA ALA A 22 -10.85 57.51 -7.43
C ALA A 22 -9.66 58.38 -7.88
N ARG A 23 -9.60 58.80 -9.16
CA ARG A 23 -8.59 59.75 -9.65
C ARG A 23 -8.64 61.08 -8.91
N TYR A 24 -9.83 61.67 -8.76
CA TYR A 24 -9.96 62.96 -8.09
C TYR A 24 -9.68 62.87 -6.59
N LEU A 25 -10.08 61.78 -5.94
CA LEU A 25 -9.69 61.49 -4.57
C LEU A 25 -8.18 61.36 -4.46
N ALA A 26 -7.53 60.66 -5.38
CA ALA A 26 -6.07 60.58 -5.43
C ALA A 26 -5.42 61.96 -5.57
N GLU A 27 -5.92 62.82 -6.45
CA GLU A 27 -5.42 64.21 -6.57
C GLU A 27 -5.63 65.03 -5.30
N ALA A 28 -6.77 64.86 -4.62
CA ALA A 28 -7.05 65.54 -3.35
C ALA A 28 -6.11 65.05 -2.22
N LEU A 29 -5.76 63.76 -2.22
CA LEU A 29 -4.81 63.17 -1.26
C LEU A 29 -3.40 63.72 -1.43
N ARG A 30 -2.99 64.18 -2.63
CA ARG A 30 -1.60 64.64 -2.92
C ARG A 30 -1.04 65.60 -1.88
N ASN A 31 -1.86 66.58 -1.47
CA ASN A 31 -1.45 67.65 -0.56
C ASN A 31 -2.18 67.57 0.80
N HIS A 32 -2.95 66.51 1.06
CA HIS A 32 -3.69 66.39 2.30
C HIS A 32 -2.77 65.98 3.45
N GLN A 33 -2.65 66.82 4.49
CA GLN A 33 -1.61 66.68 5.52
C GLN A 33 -2.05 65.93 6.79
N THR A 34 -3.33 65.56 6.90
CA THR A 34 -3.89 65.02 8.15
C THR A 34 -4.73 63.76 8.00
N LEU A 35 -5.07 63.34 6.76
CA LEU A 35 -5.95 62.20 6.54
C LEU A 35 -5.13 60.91 6.63
N THR A 36 -5.37 60.12 7.67
CA THR A 36 -4.66 58.88 7.98
C THR A 36 -5.47 57.66 7.57
N THR A 37 -6.81 57.72 7.60
CA THR A 37 -7.69 56.60 7.24
C THR A 37 -8.67 56.99 6.13
N LEU A 38 -8.75 56.17 5.08
CA LEU A 38 -9.67 56.34 3.98
C LEU A 38 -10.35 55.01 3.62
N ASP A 39 -11.68 54.95 3.73
CA ASP A 39 -12.46 53.78 3.30
C ASP A 39 -13.15 54.06 1.96
N LEU A 40 -12.74 53.31 0.94
CA LEU A 40 -13.30 53.31 -0.40
C LEU A 40 -13.90 51.95 -0.77
N SER A 41 -14.27 51.13 0.21
CA SER A 41 -14.84 49.80 -0.06
C SER A 41 -16.16 49.84 -0.84
N HIS A 42 -16.40 48.86 -1.69
CA HIS A 42 -17.65 48.71 -2.48
C HIS A 42 -18.03 49.94 -3.32
N ASN A 43 -17.09 50.52 -4.06
CA ASN A 43 -17.30 51.77 -4.81
C ASN A 43 -17.20 51.64 -6.33
N HIS A 44 -17.22 50.42 -6.87
CA HIS A 44 -17.03 50.15 -8.30
C HIS A 44 -15.73 50.73 -8.88
N ILE A 45 -14.70 50.88 -8.06
CA ILE A 45 -13.37 51.32 -8.50
C ILE A 45 -12.70 50.16 -9.24
N GLY A 46 -12.47 50.34 -10.53
CA GLY A 46 -11.75 49.40 -11.39
C GLY A 46 -10.24 49.60 -11.35
N ASN A 47 -9.55 48.95 -12.29
CA ASN A 47 -8.09 48.91 -12.34
C ASN A 47 -7.45 50.29 -12.55
N ASP A 48 -8.08 51.18 -13.31
CA ASP A 48 -7.51 52.50 -13.58
C ASP A 48 -7.65 53.43 -12.37
N GLY A 49 -8.76 53.35 -11.62
CA GLY A 49 -8.93 54.04 -10.36
C GLY A 49 -7.89 53.62 -9.32
N MET A 50 -7.65 52.31 -9.20
CA MET A 50 -6.61 51.78 -8.32
C MET A 50 -5.20 52.25 -8.69
N LYS A 51 -4.87 52.42 -9.99
CA LYS A 51 -3.58 52.99 -10.42
C LYS A 51 -3.41 54.43 -9.94
N TYR A 52 -4.45 55.26 -10.02
CA TYR A 52 -4.38 56.64 -9.55
C TYR A 52 -4.16 56.70 -8.03
N LEU A 53 -4.91 55.89 -7.28
CA LEU A 53 -4.74 55.78 -5.82
C LEU A 53 -3.32 55.32 -5.47
N ASN A 54 -2.80 54.28 -6.12
CA ASN A 54 -1.44 53.82 -5.87
C ASN A 54 -0.36 54.88 -6.18
N ASN A 55 -0.49 55.57 -7.32
CA ASN A 55 0.47 56.62 -7.68
C ASN A 55 0.52 57.73 -6.64
N ILE A 56 -0.63 58.12 -6.06
CA ILE A 56 -0.58 59.12 -5.00
C ILE A 56 -0.03 58.59 -3.68
N LEU A 57 -0.22 57.31 -3.38
CA LEU A 57 0.37 56.69 -2.20
C LEU A 57 1.90 56.71 -2.23
N LYS A 58 2.53 56.81 -3.41
CA LYS A 58 4.00 57.03 -3.52
C LYS A 58 4.40 58.37 -2.87
N GLU A 59 3.60 59.41 -3.09
CA GLU A 59 3.87 60.79 -2.65
C GLU A 59 3.32 61.07 -1.24
N ASN A 60 2.09 60.64 -0.96
CA ASN A 60 1.39 60.89 0.30
C ASN A 60 1.95 59.96 1.38
N LYS A 61 2.72 60.50 2.34
CA LYS A 61 3.31 59.76 3.48
C LYS A 61 2.44 59.74 4.74
N ILE A 62 1.22 60.27 4.67
CA ILE A 62 0.34 60.48 5.82
C ILE A 62 -0.72 59.39 5.93
N LEU A 63 -1.25 58.90 4.79
CA LEU A 63 -2.28 57.88 4.78
C LEU A 63 -1.73 56.55 5.31
N THR A 64 -2.25 56.10 6.45
CA THR A 64 -1.85 54.87 7.17
C THR A 64 -2.74 53.68 6.86
N GLU A 65 -3.99 53.93 6.47
CA GLU A 65 -5.03 52.91 6.26
C GLU A 65 -5.88 53.25 5.04
N LEU A 66 -6.07 52.27 4.16
CA LEU A 66 -6.86 52.39 2.94
C LEU A 66 -7.66 51.10 2.71
N GLU A 67 -8.97 51.18 2.86
CA GLU A 67 -9.88 50.05 2.65
C GLU A 67 -10.44 50.05 1.24
N LEU A 68 -10.19 48.97 0.48
CA LEU A 68 -10.58 48.84 -0.94
C LEU A 68 -11.40 47.58 -1.23
N GLN A 69 -11.78 46.81 -0.21
CA GLN A 69 -12.55 45.59 -0.36
C GLN A 69 -13.86 45.80 -1.12
N GLY A 70 -14.31 44.79 -1.88
CA GLY A 70 -15.57 44.86 -2.63
C GLY A 70 -15.57 45.75 -3.88
N ASN A 71 -14.41 46.26 -4.31
CA ASN A 71 -14.25 46.92 -5.60
C ASN A 71 -13.90 45.90 -6.71
N PRO A 72 -14.42 46.05 -7.94
CA PRO A 72 -14.25 45.11 -9.06
C PRO A 72 -12.85 45.16 -9.71
N SER A 73 -11.82 45.55 -8.95
CA SER A 73 -10.44 45.65 -9.42
C SER A 73 -9.61 44.44 -8.99
N ASN A 74 -8.75 43.98 -9.90
CA ASN A 74 -7.73 42.96 -9.61
C ASN A 74 -6.53 43.53 -8.82
N TYR A 75 -6.47 44.85 -8.62
CA TYR A 75 -5.36 45.55 -7.98
C TYR A 75 -5.68 46.08 -6.59
N GLY A 76 -6.96 46.07 -6.16
CA GLY A 76 -7.36 46.61 -4.85
C GLY A 76 -6.62 45.98 -3.67
N ALA A 77 -6.37 44.67 -3.73
CA ALA A 77 -5.59 43.95 -2.73
C ALA A 77 -4.10 44.38 -2.74
N ILE A 78 -3.51 44.62 -3.92
CA ILE A 78 -2.13 45.10 -4.05
C ILE A 78 -1.98 46.52 -3.49
N VAL A 79 -2.93 47.41 -3.80
CA VAL A 79 -2.89 48.80 -3.32
C VAL A 79 -3.05 48.86 -1.80
N SER A 80 -3.97 48.07 -1.24
CA SER A 80 -4.13 47.97 0.23
C SER A 80 -2.87 47.40 0.89
N ALA A 81 -2.29 46.34 0.30
CA ALA A 81 -1.03 45.74 0.75
C ALA A 81 0.16 46.74 0.69
N ALA A 82 0.20 47.60 -0.33
CA ALA A 82 1.23 48.63 -0.47
C ALA A 82 1.21 49.66 0.67
N VAL A 83 0.01 50.10 1.08
CA VAL A 83 -0.17 51.00 2.22
C VAL A 83 0.29 50.33 3.51
N GLN A 84 -0.09 49.07 3.72
CA GLN A 84 0.24 48.34 4.93
C GLN A 84 1.75 48.05 5.06
N ILE A 85 2.42 47.65 3.97
CA ILE A 85 3.88 47.48 3.93
C ILE A 85 4.59 48.78 4.32
N ARG A 86 4.15 49.91 3.76
CA ARG A 86 4.82 51.21 3.92
C ARG A 86 4.70 51.79 5.33
N ASN A 87 3.57 51.58 6.00
CA ASN A 87 3.27 52.24 7.27
C ASN A 87 3.60 51.40 8.50
N TYR A 88 3.45 50.07 8.42
CA TYR A 88 3.60 49.23 9.60
C TYR A 88 4.92 48.48 9.66
N GLY A 89 5.62 48.29 8.53
CA GLY A 89 6.92 47.61 8.51
C GLY A 89 6.94 46.26 9.24
N MET A 90 5.80 45.61 9.47
CA MET A 90 5.66 44.46 10.39
C MET A 90 4.81 43.34 9.81
N ILE A 91 4.66 43.27 8.48
CA ILE A 91 3.90 42.18 7.84
C ILE A 91 4.89 41.13 7.33
N PRO A 92 5.18 40.08 8.12
CA PRO A 92 6.09 39.02 7.69
C PRO A 92 5.48 38.09 6.65
N ILE A 93 4.14 38.06 6.52
CA ILE A 93 3.41 37.16 5.63
C ILE A 93 2.35 37.96 4.88
N MET A 94 2.39 37.91 3.55
CA MET A 94 1.43 38.54 2.66
C MET A 94 0.78 37.48 1.79
N ASN A 95 -0.55 37.37 1.88
CA ASN A 95 -1.32 36.45 1.07
C ASN A 95 -2.21 37.24 0.09
N LEU A 96 -1.88 37.12 -1.20
CA LEU A 96 -2.56 37.73 -2.33
C LEU A 96 -3.05 36.65 -3.30
N ASN A 97 -3.39 35.46 -2.80
CA ASN A 97 -3.93 34.40 -3.63
C ASN A 97 -5.37 34.70 -4.09
N ASN A 98 -5.78 34.15 -5.24
CA ASN A 98 -7.14 34.34 -5.77
C ASN A 98 -7.54 35.81 -6.04
N GLY A 99 -6.57 36.67 -6.39
CA GLY A 99 -6.79 38.09 -6.64
C GLY A 99 -7.06 38.43 -8.11
N SER A 100 -7.00 37.45 -9.02
CA SER A 100 -6.95 37.69 -10.48
C SER A 100 -5.81 38.65 -10.89
N ILE A 101 -4.72 38.68 -10.12
CA ILE A 101 -3.55 39.54 -10.35
C ILE A 101 -2.86 39.09 -11.63
N ASP A 102 -2.72 39.97 -12.61
CA ASP A 102 -2.00 39.70 -13.85
C ASP A 102 -0.55 40.22 -13.80
N ASP A 103 0.18 40.11 -14.90
CA ASP A 103 1.57 40.57 -15.01
C ASP A 103 1.76 42.05 -14.67
N ASN A 104 0.81 42.91 -15.02
CA ASN A 104 0.85 44.33 -14.67
C ASN A 104 0.66 44.53 -13.16
N GLY A 105 -0.25 43.76 -12.55
CA GLY A 105 -0.41 43.71 -11.10
C GLY A 105 0.89 43.35 -10.38
N ILE A 106 1.68 42.43 -10.94
CA ILE A 106 2.99 42.06 -10.40
C ILE A 106 4.05 43.16 -10.62
N GLU A 107 4.04 43.86 -11.75
CA GLU A 107 4.88 45.06 -11.95
C GLU A 107 4.65 46.07 -10.82
N PHE A 108 3.38 46.35 -10.51
CA PHE A 108 3.02 47.26 -9.43
C PHE A 108 3.46 46.74 -8.05
N LEU A 109 3.28 45.45 -7.79
CA LEU A 109 3.72 44.84 -6.52
C LEU A 109 5.26 44.87 -6.39
N ALA A 110 5.99 44.68 -7.48
CA ALA A 110 7.45 44.68 -7.49
C ALA A 110 8.04 46.03 -7.05
N GLU A 111 7.41 47.14 -7.43
CA GLU A 111 7.81 48.49 -6.98
C GLU A 111 7.70 48.65 -5.46
N VAL A 112 6.67 48.04 -4.85
CA VAL A 112 6.43 48.08 -3.40
C VAL A 112 7.45 47.21 -2.66
N LEU A 113 7.72 46.01 -3.19
CA LEU A 113 8.60 45.03 -2.57
C LEU A 113 10.08 45.41 -2.60
N HIS A 114 10.52 46.27 -3.54
CA HIS A 114 11.90 46.75 -3.60
C HIS A 114 12.37 47.49 -2.34
N ASN A 115 11.46 48.15 -1.63
CA ASN A 115 11.77 48.89 -0.41
C ASN A 115 11.30 48.16 0.87
N ASN A 116 10.82 46.92 0.74
CA ASN A 116 10.32 46.16 1.87
C ASN A 116 11.45 45.41 2.58
N GLU A 117 11.60 45.66 3.88
CA GLU A 117 12.65 45.06 4.71
C GLU A 117 12.13 43.96 5.67
N THR A 118 10.85 43.56 5.58
CA THR A 118 10.22 42.73 6.63
C THR A 118 9.40 41.54 6.15
N LEU A 119 8.99 41.54 4.88
CA LEU A 119 8.18 40.48 4.30
C LEU A 119 9.03 39.23 4.07
N THR A 120 8.65 38.15 4.74
CA THR A 120 9.36 36.86 4.65
C THR A 120 8.61 35.83 3.81
N THR A 121 7.29 35.96 3.67
CA THR A 121 6.45 35.03 2.92
C THR A 121 5.48 35.81 2.03
N LEU A 122 5.51 35.50 0.73
CA LEU A 122 4.60 36.06 -0.25
C LEU A 122 3.87 34.94 -0.98
N ASN A 123 2.54 34.91 -0.85
CA ASN A 123 1.68 34.00 -1.57
C ASN A 123 0.94 34.72 -2.69
N LEU A 124 1.26 34.34 -3.93
CA LEU A 124 0.69 34.82 -5.18
C LEU A 124 0.04 33.68 -5.98
N SER A 125 -0.26 32.57 -5.32
CA SER A 125 -0.93 31.42 -5.89
C SER A 125 -2.30 31.77 -6.47
N TYR A 126 -2.74 31.04 -7.50
CA TYR A 126 -4.09 31.18 -8.06
C TYR A 126 -4.40 32.63 -8.51
N ASN A 127 -3.54 33.17 -9.38
CA ASN A 127 -3.68 34.47 -10.02
C ASN A 127 -3.49 34.30 -11.54
N ARG A 128 -3.29 35.35 -12.33
CA ARG A 128 -3.09 35.29 -13.79
C ARG A 128 -1.67 35.69 -14.19
N ILE A 129 -0.70 35.22 -13.42
CA ILE A 129 0.72 35.57 -13.58
C ILE A 129 1.32 34.72 -14.71
N GLY A 130 1.83 35.37 -15.75
CA GLY A 130 2.60 34.77 -16.84
C GLY A 130 4.10 35.04 -16.74
N ASP A 131 4.79 34.88 -17.87
CA ASP A 131 6.25 35.04 -17.96
C ASP A 131 6.71 36.47 -17.63
N VAL A 132 5.90 37.48 -17.96
CA VAL A 132 6.24 38.88 -17.70
C VAL A 132 6.13 39.20 -16.20
N GLY A 133 5.10 38.68 -15.52
CA GLY A 133 4.99 38.80 -14.07
C GLY A 133 6.11 38.04 -13.35
N ALA A 134 6.48 36.85 -13.83
CA ALA A 134 7.64 36.12 -13.31
C ALA A 134 8.95 36.90 -13.45
N LYS A 135 9.13 37.66 -14.55
CA LYS A 135 10.26 38.58 -14.71
C LYS A 135 10.28 39.67 -13.64
N TYR A 136 9.15 40.35 -13.39
CA TYR A 136 9.08 41.36 -12.34
C TYR A 136 9.35 40.78 -10.94
N MET A 137 8.87 39.57 -10.66
CA MET A 137 9.23 38.87 -9.41
C MET A 137 10.72 38.50 -9.35
N ALA A 138 11.33 38.13 -10.47
CA ALA A 138 12.78 37.88 -10.52
C ALA A 138 13.58 39.14 -10.20
N ASP A 139 13.14 40.30 -10.67
CA ASP A 139 13.77 41.60 -10.35
C ASP A 139 13.66 41.91 -8.84
N VAL A 140 12.52 41.60 -8.21
CA VAL A 140 12.37 41.68 -6.75
C VAL A 140 13.35 40.75 -6.04
N LEU A 141 13.45 39.48 -6.46
CA LEU A 141 14.32 38.49 -5.82
C LEU A 141 15.81 38.81 -5.91
N GLN A 142 16.26 39.58 -6.91
CA GLN A 142 17.67 40.00 -7.04
C GLN A 142 18.08 40.98 -5.94
N ASN A 143 17.18 41.88 -5.52
CA ASN A 143 17.47 42.96 -4.59
C ASN A 143 16.91 42.71 -3.19
N ASN A 144 15.86 41.89 -3.07
CA ASN A 144 15.20 41.62 -1.80
C ASN A 144 16.04 40.69 -0.92
N THR A 145 16.23 41.10 0.33
CA THR A 145 17.07 40.41 1.33
C THR A 145 16.28 39.77 2.46
N THR A 146 14.95 39.68 2.35
CA THR A 146 14.06 39.33 3.46
C THR A 146 13.08 38.20 3.12
N LEU A 147 12.73 38.04 1.85
CA LEU A 147 11.80 37.04 1.37
C LEU A 147 12.44 35.65 1.44
N VAL A 148 11.80 34.79 2.23
CA VAL A 148 12.21 33.41 2.51
C VAL A 148 11.32 32.42 1.74
N LYS A 149 10.05 32.75 1.54
CA LYS A 149 9.07 31.88 0.87
C LYS A 149 8.30 32.64 -0.21
N LEU A 150 8.27 32.08 -1.41
CA LEU A 150 7.51 32.61 -2.54
C LEU A 150 6.62 31.51 -3.12
N MET A 151 5.31 31.74 -3.11
CA MET A 151 4.34 30.82 -3.71
C MET A 151 3.75 31.42 -4.99
N LEU A 152 4.03 30.78 -6.12
CA LEU A 152 3.53 31.11 -7.46
C LEU A 152 2.74 29.94 -8.07
N GLY A 153 2.64 28.81 -7.35
CA GLY A 153 1.92 27.63 -7.79
C GLY A 153 0.42 27.68 -7.53
N ASN A 154 -0.36 26.76 -8.09
CA ASN A 154 -1.80 26.63 -7.79
C ASN A 154 -2.29 25.17 -7.91
N GLN A 155 -3.59 24.91 -7.74
CA GLN A 155 -4.23 23.60 -8.04
C GLN A 155 -5.09 23.59 -9.32
N HIS A 156 -5.43 24.75 -9.91
CA HIS A 156 -6.43 24.89 -10.99
C HIS A 156 -6.01 25.77 -12.20
N LYS A 157 -4.71 25.85 -12.52
CA LYS A 157 -4.10 26.45 -13.74
C LYS A 157 -4.43 27.92 -14.04
N GLU A 158 -4.54 28.79 -13.04
CA GLU A 158 -4.71 30.23 -13.32
C GLU A 158 -3.38 30.95 -13.62
N ASN A 159 -2.30 30.66 -12.85
CA ASN A 159 -0.98 31.15 -13.21
C ASN A 159 -0.47 30.38 -14.42
N SER A 160 0.16 31.08 -15.36
CA SER A 160 0.63 30.55 -16.63
C SER A 160 2.11 30.84 -16.87
N ILE A 161 2.93 30.72 -15.83
CA ILE A 161 4.39 30.87 -15.92
C ILE A 161 4.93 29.72 -16.77
N GLY A 162 5.57 30.04 -17.89
CA GLY A 162 6.22 29.11 -18.79
C GLY A 162 7.75 29.15 -18.67
N ASP A 163 8.41 28.56 -19.66
CA ASP A 163 9.87 28.39 -19.67
C ASP A 163 10.63 29.73 -19.61
N SER A 164 10.12 30.77 -20.26
CA SER A 164 10.75 32.11 -20.25
C SER A 164 10.65 32.77 -18.87
N GLY A 165 9.51 32.62 -18.19
CA GLY A 165 9.33 33.09 -16.81
C GLY A 165 10.30 32.42 -15.85
N ILE A 166 10.49 31.11 -16.00
CA ILE A 166 11.46 30.35 -15.20
C ILE A 166 12.91 30.76 -15.51
N GLN A 167 13.23 31.15 -16.74
CA GLN A 167 14.56 31.68 -17.07
C GLN A 167 14.90 32.91 -16.21
N TYR A 168 13.97 33.86 -16.07
CA TYR A 168 14.18 35.04 -15.24
C TYR A 168 14.34 34.68 -13.76
N LEU A 169 13.44 33.86 -13.22
CA LEU A 169 13.51 33.41 -11.83
C LEU A 169 14.82 32.66 -11.55
N ALA A 170 15.23 31.74 -12.42
CA ALA A 170 16.47 30.99 -12.28
C ALA A 170 17.72 31.89 -12.26
N ASN A 171 17.74 32.96 -13.05
CA ASN A 171 18.82 33.94 -13.02
C ASN A 171 18.87 34.69 -11.69
N ALA A 172 17.72 35.09 -11.15
CA ALA A 172 17.64 35.74 -9.84
C ALA A 172 18.08 34.81 -8.70
N LEU A 173 17.68 33.53 -8.75
CA LEU A 173 18.04 32.52 -7.76
C LEU A 173 19.55 32.28 -7.63
N ARG A 174 20.35 32.61 -8.64
CA ARG A 174 21.83 32.50 -8.56
C ARG A 174 22.44 33.52 -7.61
N GLN A 175 21.77 34.66 -7.42
CA GLN A 175 22.24 35.77 -6.59
C GLN A 175 21.48 35.87 -5.28
N ASN A 176 20.21 35.44 -5.26
CA ASN A 176 19.37 35.51 -4.08
C ASN A 176 19.93 34.66 -2.93
N GLN A 177 20.04 35.28 -1.75
CA GLN A 177 20.64 34.67 -0.56
C GLN A 177 19.63 34.38 0.57
N THR A 178 18.33 34.50 0.31
CA THR A 178 17.30 34.44 1.38
C THR A 178 16.20 33.43 1.11
N LEU A 179 15.85 33.20 -0.15
CA LEU A 179 14.73 32.34 -0.51
C LEU A 179 15.07 30.88 -0.22
N THR A 180 14.33 30.28 0.70
CA THR A 180 14.46 28.86 1.07
C THR A 180 13.36 28.00 0.49
N MET A 181 12.23 28.59 0.07
CA MET A 181 11.09 27.88 -0.49
C MET A 181 10.54 28.60 -1.71
N LEU A 182 10.43 27.87 -2.81
CA LEU A 182 9.82 28.33 -4.05
C LEU A 182 8.77 27.32 -4.52
N ASP A 183 7.52 27.76 -4.60
CA ASP A 183 6.44 26.95 -5.14
C ASP A 183 6.05 27.44 -6.55
N LEU A 184 6.19 26.55 -7.53
CA LEU A 184 5.92 26.73 -8.95
C LEU A 184 4.90 25.69 -9.47
N SER A 185 4.13 25.05 -8.59
CA SER A 185 3.20 23.98 -8.99
C SER A 185 2.11 24.44 -9.98
N CYS A 186 1.66 23.54 -10.85
CA CYS A 186 0.55 23.75 -11.79
C CYS A 186 0.71 25.03 -12.64
N ASN A 187 1.91 25.23 -13.17
CA ASN A 187 2.23 26.23 -14.18
C ASN A 187 2.42 25.56 -15.55
N ARG A 188 3.06 26.24 -16.51
CA ARG A 188 3.30 25.73 -17.87
C ARG A 188 4.78 25.43 -18.11
N ILE A 189 5.47 24.94 -17.07
CA ILE A 189 6.91 24.69 -17.12
C ILE A 189 7.18 23.39 -17.87
N GLY A 190 7.92 23.47 -18.97
CA GLY A 190 8.40 22.34 -19.75
C GLY A 190 9.85 21.99 -19.46
N ASN A 191 10.43 21.14 -20.32
CA ASN A 191 11.82 20.69 -20.18
C ASN A 191 12.84 21.85 -20.27
N THR A 192 12.57 22.89 -21.07
CA THR A 192 13.46 24.05 -21.18
C THR A 192 13.42 24.90 -19.92
N GLY A 193 12.23 25.11 -19.34
CA GLY A 193 12.06 25.84 -18.10
C GLY A 193 12.77 25.14 -16.95
N VAL A 194 12.58 23.82 -16.82
CA VAL A 194 13.28 23.07 -15.77
C VAL A 194 14.80 23.01 -16.00
N GLN A 195 15.28 23.05 -17.24
CA GLN A 195 16.71 23.21 -17.54
C GLN A 195 17.25 24.53 -16.96
N TYR A 196 16.56 25.65 -17.20
CA TYR A 196 16.97 26.93 -16.61
C TYR A 196 16.95 26.89 -15.09
N LEU A 197 15.90 26.32 -14.50
CA LEU A 197 15.80 26.17 -13.05
C LEU A 197 16.94 25.31 -12.50
N ALA A 198 17.28 24.20 -13.16
CA ALA A 198 18.40 23.34 -12.81
C ALA A 198 19.74 24.11 -12.82
N ASP A 199 19.98 24.94 -13.83
CA ASP A 199 21.18 25.79 -13.89
C ASP A 199 21.22 26.83 -12.76
N GLY A 200 20.06 27.35 -12.33
CA GLY A 200 19.95 28.22 -11.16
C GLY A 200 20.22 27.47 -9.84
N LEU A 201 19.64 26.28 -9.69
CA LEU A 201 19.76 25.44 -8.50
C LEU A 201 21.18 24.91 -8.29
N ARG A 202 21.93 24.64 -9.37
CA ARG A 202 23.27 24.02 -9.30
C ARG A 202 24.20 24.70 -8.28
N ASN A 203 24.16 26.02 -8.19
CA ASN A 203 25.01 26.81 -7.28
C ASN A 203 24.22 27.59 -6.23
N ASN A 204 22.89 27.50 -6.22
CA ASN A 204 22.09 28.14 -5.18
C ASN A 204 22.40 27.49 -3.82
N GLN A 205 22.56 28.33 -2.79
CA GLN A 205 23.00 27.92 -1.45
C GLN A 205 21.92 28.09 -0.39
N THR A 206 20.66 28.32 -0.79
CA THR A 206 19.62 28.80 0.13
C THR A 206 18.31 28.06 -0.03
N LEU A 207 17.92 27.69 -1.26
CA LEU A 207 16.73 26.91 -1.52
C LEU A 207 16.85 25.53 -0.88
N VAL A 208 15.87 25.25 -0.04
CA VAL A 208 15.67 23.99 0.68
C VAL A 208 14.49 23.23 0.08
N THR A 209 13.45 23.94 -0.33
CA THR A 209 12.22 23.37 -0.90
C THR A 209 11.88 23.98 -2.25
N VAL A 210 11.65 23.13 -3.24
CA VAL A 210 11.12 23.51 -4.55
C VAL A 210 9.92 22.62 -4.89
N ASN A 211 8.79 23.23 -5.24
CA ASN A 211 7.61 22.52 -5.69
C ASN A 211 7.37 22.77 -7.19
N LEU A 212 7.40 21.70 -7.98
CA LEU A 212 7.18 21.67 -9.42
C LEU A 212 6.01 20.75 -9.80
N LYS A 213 5.17 20.35 -8.85
CA LYS A 213 4.01 19.45 -9.07
C LYS A 213 3.13 19.97 -10.23
N GLY A 214 2.62 19.08 -11.08
CA GLY A 214 1.58 19.43 -12.06
C GLY A 214 2.04 20.31 -13.23
N ASN A 215 3.31 20.25 -13.62
CA ASN A 215 3.86 20.95 -14.78
C ASN A 215 3.97 20.01 -16.02
N HIS A 216 4.68 20.43 -17.06
CA HIS A 216 4.88 19.69 -18.31
C HIS A 216 6.31 19.14 -18.44
N ILE A 217 6.89 18.66 -17.34
CA ILE A 217 8.25 18.13 -17.26
C ILE A 217 8.25 16.63 -17.59
N ASP A 218 8.90 16.23 -18.66
CA ASP A 218 9.07 14.81 -19.00
C ASP A 218 10.46 14.27 -18.58
N ASP A 219 10.74 13.03 -18.97
CA ASP A 219 12.00 12.34 -18.68
C ASP A 219 13.25 13.10 -19.14
N ASN A 220 13.18 13.92 -20.20
CA ASN A 220 14.29 14.76 -20.65
C ASN A 220 14.50 15.96 -19.72
N GLY A 221 13.42 16.54 -19.22
CA GLY A 221 13.46 17.63 -18.25
C GLY A 221 14.11 17.19 -16.93
N LEU A 222 13.75 16.00 -16.42
CA LEU A 222 14.33 15.47 -15.19
C LEU A 222 15.84 15.21 -15.26
N GLN A 223 16.40 14.91 -16.44
CA GLN A 223 17.86 14.76 -16.61
C GLN A 223 18.64 16.04 -16.29
N TYR A 224 18.05 17.21 -16.47
CA TYR A 224 18.69 18.47 -16.08
C TYR A 224 18.70 18.65 -14.57
N LEU A 225 17.59 18.32 -13.90
CA LEU A 225 17.51 18.34 -12.44
C LEU A 225 18.52 17.37 -11.83
N ASP A 226 18.62 16.13 -12.33
CA ASP A 226 19.64 15.17 -11.90
C ASP A 226 21.04 15.81 -11.91
N LYS A 227 21.48 16.34 -13.06
CA LYS A 227 22.81 16.95 -13.21
C LYS A 227 23.04 18.10 -12.23
N ALA A 228 22.02 18.93 -11.97
CA ALA A 228 22.14 20.03 -11.02
C ALA A 228 22.21 19.55 -9.57
N LEU A 229 21.38 18.55 -9.22
CA LEU A 229 21.31 17.99 -7.87
C LEU A 229 22.65 17.35 -7.47
N ARG A 230 23.45 16.81 -8.38
CA ARG A 230 24.83 16.36 -8.09
C ARG A 230 25.72 17.40 -7.40
N TYR A 231 25.47 18.69 -7.64
CA TYR A 231 26.24 19.79 -7.05
C TYR A 231 25.48 20.54 -5.96
N ASN A 232 24.15 20.60 -6.05
CA ASN A 232 23.34 21.27 -5.05
C ASN A 232 23.35 20.48 -3.72
N LYS A 233 23.67 21.17 -2.63
CA LYS A 233 23.78 20.59 -1.28
C LYS A 233 22.67 21.03 -0.32
N THR A 234 21.82 21.96 -0.74
CA THR A 234 20.87 22.66 0.14
C THR A 234 19.44 22.19 -0.04
N LEU A 235 19.09 21.70 -1.24
CA LEU A 235 17.77 21.20 -1.53
C LEU A 235 17.54 19.88 -0.77
N ILE A 236 16.50 19.89 0.06
CA ILE A 236 16.09 18.74 0.89
C ILE A 236 14.72 18.23 0.44
N LYS A 237 13.90 19.09 -0.17
CA LYS A 237 12.57 18.74 -0.64
C LYS A 237 12.36 19.22 -2.08
N LEU A 238 12.03 18.27 -2.95
CA LEU A 238 11.66 18.51 -4.34
C LEU A 238 10.35 17.76 -4.62
N GLU A 239 9.32 18.46 -5.06
CA GLU A 239 8.02 17.87 -5.39
C GLU A 239 7.81 17.93 -6.91
N LEU A 240 7.58 16.77 -7.52
CA LEU A 240 7.48 16.60 -8.98
C LEU A 240 6.21 15.85 -9.42
N GLN A 241 5.32 15.49 -8.51
CA GLN A 241 4.14 14.67 -8.83
C GLN A 241 3.26 15.32 -9.92
N GLY A 242 2.56 14.52 -10.72
CA GLY A 242 1.67 15.04 -11.76
C GLY A 242 2.37 15.69 -12.97
N ASN A 243 3.68 15.48 -13.12
CA ASN A 243 4.41 15.78 -14.37
C ASN A 243 4.41 14.53 -15.28
N PRO A 244 4.48 14.70 -16.62
CA PRO A 244 4.49 13.58 -17.59
C PRO A 244 5.85 12.86 -17.67
N SER A 245 6.38 12.40 -16.53
CA SER A 245 7.62 11.62 -16.45
C SER A 245 7.42 10.35 -15.64
N ASN A 246 8.17 9.32 -16.02
CA ASN A 246 8.10 7.98 -15.44
C ASN A 246 8.84 7.86 -14.10
N TYR A 247 9.68 8.83 -13.70
CA TYR A 247 10.53 8.69 -12.51
C TYR A 247 10.61 9.95 -11.62
N CYS A 248 9.57 10.79 -11.67
CA CYS A 248 9.41 11.94 -10.76
C CYS A 248 9.53 11.55 -9.27
N THR A 249 8.93 10.43 -8.89
CA THR A 249 8.94 9.94 -7.50
C THR A 249 10.36 9.61 -7.05
N VAL A 250 11.17 8.99 -7.91
CA VAL A 250 12.57 8.66 -7.59
C VAL A 250 13.42 9.90 -7.43
N VAL A 251 13.28 10.89 -8.30
CA VAL A 251 13.99 12.18 -8.17
C VAL A 251 13.65 12.83 -6.84
N SER A 252 12.37 12.86 -6.49
CA SER A 252 11.88 13.42 -5.23
C SER A 252 12.42 12.65 -4.01
N ALA A 253 12.35 11.33 -4.04
CA ALA A 253 12.82 10.45 -2.95
C ALA A 253 14.33 10.56 -2.75
N ALA A 254 15.11 10.58 -3.83
CA ALA A 254 16.56 10.74 -3.79
C ALA A 254 17.01 12.03 -3.08
N VAL A 255 16.34 13.15 -3.38
CA VAL A 255 16.63 14.43 -2.73
C VAL A 255 16.41 14.34 -1.22
N GLN A 256 15.37 13.61 -0.80
CA GLN A 256 15.06 13.43 0.62
C GLN A 256 16.07 12.55 1.36
N ILE A 257 16.56 11.47 0.73
CA ILE A 257 17.47 10.52 1.41
C ILE A 257 18.93 10.97 1.45
N ARG A 258 19.35 11.88 0.57
CA ARG A 258 20.74 12.37 0.52
C ARG A 258 21.24 12.96 1.84
N ASN A 259 20.34 13.58 2.62
CA ASN A 259 20.68 14.29 3.85
C ASN A 259 20.02 13.69 5.12
N LYS A 260 19.16 12.68 4.99
CA LYS A 260 18.46 12.05 6.11
C LYS A 260 19.14 10.75 6.51
N ARG A 261 19.84 10.76 7.66
CA ARG A 261 20.55 9.59 8.19
C ARG A 261 19.65 8.57 8.92
N THR A 262 18.34 8.77 8.94
CA THR A 262 17.40 7.94 9.71
C THR A 262 16.58 6.99 8.85
N ILE A 263 16.59 7.16 7.52
CA ILE A 263 15.77 6.35 6.61
C ILE A 263 16.54 5.07 6.27
N THR A 264 15.99 3.94 6.72
CA THR A 264 16.53 2.59 6.46
C THR A 264 15.76 1.82 5.40
N THR A 265 14.49 2.18 5.20
CA THR A 265 13.62 1.52 4.22
C THR A 265 13.19 2.51 3.16
N MET A 266 13.35 2.11 1.89
CA MET A 266 12.87 2.85 0.73
C MET A 266 11.91 1.96 -0.06
N ASN A 267 10.62 2.32 -0.04
CA ASN A 267 9.60 1.67 -0.86
C ASN A 267 9.26 2.56 -2.06
N LEU A 268 9.53 2.07 -3.26
CA LEU A 268 9.22 2.71 -4.53
C LEU A 268 8.47 1.73 -5.45
N ASN A 269 7.64 0.85 -4.89
CA ASN A 269 6.83 -0.10 -5.64
C ASN A 269 5.83 0.61 -6.57
N ASN A 270 5.68 0.13 -7.80
CA ASN A 270 4.68 0.61 -8.77
C ASN A 270 4.78 2.12 -9.09
N GLU A 271 6.01 2.62 -9.19
CA GLU A 271 6.31 4.03 -9.50
C GLU A 271 6.72 4.24 -10.97
N SER A 272 6.61 3.20 -11.82
CA SER A 272 6.97 3.24 -13.25
C SER A 272 8.41 3.70 -13.55
N ILE A 273 9.35 3.47 -12.62
CA ILE A 273 10.69 4.06 -12.61
C ILE A 273 11.49 3.84 -13.92
N GLY A 274 11.44 2.62 -14.46
CA GLY A 274 12.22 2.20 -15.62
C GLY A 274 13.75 2.30 -15.45
N ASP A 275 14.47 1.95 -16.51
CA ASP A 275 15.95 1.88 -16.47
C ASP A 275 16.63 3.23 -16.19
N ASN A 276 16.05 4.32 -16.70
CA ASN A 276 16.58 5.67 -16.51
C ASN A 276 16.41 6.14 -15.06
N GLY A 277 15.26 5.88 -14.45
CA GLY A 277 15.04 6.22 -13.05
C GLY A 277 15.94 5.39 -12.13
N ILE A 278 16.18 4.12 -12.48
CA ILE A 278 17.15 3.28 -11.77
C ILE A 278 18.56 3.81 -11.87
N LYS A 279 19.01 4.25 -13.06
CA LYS A 279 20.33 4.88 -13.23
C LYS A 279 20.53 6.09 -12.30
N PHE A 280 19.47 6.84 -12.05
CA PHE A 280 19.53 7.98 -11.14
C PHE A 280 19.53 7.55 -9.67
N LEU A 281 18.63 6.64 -9.28
CA LEU A 281 18.57 6.08 -7.92
C LEU A 281 19.92 5.46 -7.54
N ALA A 282 20.53 4.80 -8.52
CA ALA A 282 21.83 4.19 -8.44
C ALA A 282 22.91 5.14 -7.86
N GLU A 283 23.04 6.34 -8.42
CA GLU A 283 24.03 7.33 -7.95
C GLU A 283 23.78 7.80 -6.51
N VAL A 284 22.52 7.80 -6.09
CA VAL A 284 22.11 8.22 -4.76
C VAL A 284 22.41 7.14 -3.73
N LEU A 285 22.12 5.88 -4.07
CA LEU A 285 22.43 4.72 -3.23
C LEU A 285 23.94 4.49 -3.05
N HIS A 286 24.77 4.90 -4.02
CA HIS A 286 26.22 4.80 -3.91
C HIS A 286 26.79 5.55 -2.69
N ASN A 287 26.17 6.67 -2.31
CA ASN A 287 26.61 7.50 -1.19
C ASN A 287 25.74 7.35 0.06
N ASN A 288 24.67 6.55 -0.02
CA ASN A 288 23.78 6.33 1.10
C ASN A 288 24.32 5.20 1.97
N GLU A 289 24.47 5.46 3.27
CA GLU A 289 24.97 4.51 4.26
C GLU A 289 23.88 4.08 5.25
N THR A 290 22.60 4.22 4.90
CA THR A 290 21.50 3.99 5.85
C THR A 290 20.44 3.03 5.35
N ILE A 291 20.21 2.96 4.04
CA ILE A 291 19.18 2.11 3.45
C ILE A 291 19.64 0.65 3.53
N THR A 292 18.84 -0.14 4.26
CA THR A 292 18.98 -1.59 4.41
C THR A 292 17.92 -2.36 3.61
N MET A 293 16.78 -1.74 3.31
CA MET A 293 15.71 -2.35 2.51
C MET A 293 15.29 -1.43 1.36
N LEU A 294 15.30 -1.96 0.15
CA LEU A 294 14.89 -1.27 -1.06
C LEU A 294 13.85 -2.10 -1.82
N ASN A 295 12.64 -1.54 -1.97
CA ASN A 295 11.59 -2.13 -2.78
C ASN A 295 11.41 -1.37 -4.10
N LEU A 296 11.70 -2.08 -5.19
CA LEU A 296 11.65 -1.62 -6.58
C LEU A 296 10.74 -2.50 -7.43
N SER A 297 9.83 -3.25 -6.82
CA SER A 297 8.89 -4.10 -7.54
C SER A 297 7.92 -3.31 -8.42
N GLN A 298 7.46 -3.91 -9.52
CA GLN A 298 6.47 -3.32 -10.45
C GLN A 298 6.90 -2.00 -11.12
N ASN A 299 8.17 -1.88 -11.53
CA ASN A 299 8.74 -0.63 -12.03
C ASN A 299 9.22 -0.67 -13.49
N LYS A 300 8.91 -1.75 -14.23
CA LYS A 300 9.35 -1.93 -15.63
C LYS A 300 10.87 -1.80 -15.77
N ILE A 301 11.62 -2.30 -14.79
CA ILE A 301 13.08 -2.32 -14.80
C ILE A 301 13.52 -3.41 -15.78
N GLY A 302 14.18 -3.00 -16.86
CA GLY A 302 14.75 -3.87 -17.87
C GLY A 302 16.19 -4.31 -17.57
N GLU A 303 16.82 -4.89 -18.57
CA GLU A 303 18.20 -5.39 -18.49
C GLU A 303 19.21 -4.29 -18.16
N MET A 304 19.03 -3.07 -18.69
CA MET A 304 19.92 -1.93 -18.43
C MET A 304 19.74 -1.37 -17.02
N GLY A 305 18.52 -1.35 -16.51
CA GLY A 305 18.24 -0.97 -15.12
C GLY A 305 18.88 -1.97 -14.16
N ALA A 306 18.73 -3.26 -14.43
CA ALA A 306 19.40 -4.32 -13.67
C ALA A 306 20.94 -4.21 -13.72
N GLN A 307 21.51 -3.83 -14.86
CA GLN A 307 22.94 -3.52 -14.95
C GLN A 307 23.34 -2.39 -13.99
N ASN A 308 22.64 -1.26 -14.03
CA ASN A 308 22.92 -0.11 -13.17
C ASN A 308 22.81 -0.49 -11.68
N LEU A 309 21.80 -1.28 -11.30
CA LEU A 309 21.68 -1.79 -9.92
C LEU A 309 22.87 -2.67 -9.56
N GLY A 310 23.24 -3.61 -10.43
CA GLY A 310 24.37 -4.51 -10.23
C GLY A 310 25.67 -3.76 -9.92
N GLU A 311 26.02 -2.76 -10.72
CA GLU A 311 27.24 -1.95 -10.54
C GLU A 311 27.33 -1.31 -9.14
N ILE A 312 26.20 -1.00 -8.51
CA ILE A 312 26.17 -0.42 -7.17
C ILE A 312 26.12 -1.45 -6.07
N LEU A 313 25.39 -2.55 -6.27
CA LEU A 313 25.37 -3.65 -5.31
C LEU A 313 26.78 -4.17 -5.04
N GLN A 314 27.69 -4.12 -6.01
CA GLN A 314 29.10 -4.50 -5.80
C GLN A 314 29.80 -3.71 -4.68
N ASN A 315 29.42 -2.46 -4.46
CA ASN A 315 30.08 -1.54 -3.51
C ASN A 315 29.18 -1.12 -2.35
N ASN A 316 27.87 -1.34 -2.43
CA ASN A 316 26.94 -1.03 -1.36
C ASN A 316 27.24 -1.91 -0.14
N LYS A 317 27.20 -1.30 1.06
CA LYS A 317 27.59 -1.92 2.33
C LYS A 317 26.46 -2.01 3.34
N THR A 318 25.24 -1.68 2.95
CA THR A 318 24.13 -1.51 3.89
C THR A 318 22.88 -2.25 3.47
N LEU A 319 22.68 -2.46 2.17
CA LEU A 319 21.48 -3.10 1.64
C LEU A 319 21.50 -4.60 1.98
N GLU A 320 20.49 -5.00 2.74
CA GLU A 320 20.24 -6.37 3.22
C GLU A 320 19.07 -7.00 2.45
N THR A 321 18.03 -6.22 2.14
CA THR A 321 16.83 -6.68 1.42
C THR A 321 16.62 -5.91 0.12
N LEU A 322 16.48 -6.64 -0.98
CA LEU A 322 16.21 -6.10 -2.31
C LEU A 322 14.99 -6.77 -2.95
N GLU A 323 13.90 -6.02 -3.08
CA GLU A 323 12.69 -6.47 -3.78
C GLU A 323 12.67 -5.91 -5.21
N LEU A 324 12.64 -6.81 -6.19
CA LEU A 324 12.66 -6.51 -7.62
C LEU A 324 11.55 -7.26 -8.38
N SER A 325 10.54 -7.76 -7.68
CA SER A 325 9.49 -8.58 -8.28
C SER A 325 8.67 -7.83 -9.34
N SER A 326 8.13 -8.55 -10.33
CA SER A 326 7.28 -7.98 -11.37
C SER A 326 7.96 -6.88 -12.19
N ASN A 327 9.19 -7.11 -12.65
CA ASN A 327 9.92 -6.22 -13.55
C ASN A 327 10.24 -6.95 -14.87
N GLU A 328 11.08 -6.36 -15.71
CA GLU A 328 11.48 -6.92 -17.01
C GLU A 328 12.99 -7.24 -17.03
N ILE A 329 13.54 -7.71 -15.90
CA ILE A 329 14.98 -7.91 -15.72
C ILE A 329 15.54 -8.88 -16.77
N ARG A 330 14.80 -9.93 -17.12
CA ARG A 330 15.16 -10.94 -18.14
C ARG A 330 16.53 -11.60 -17.88
N HIS A 331 16.99 -12.42 -18.82
CA HIS A 331 18.20 -13.22 -18.64
C HIS A 331 19.48 -12.37 -18.57
N MET A 332 19.64 -11.29 -19.37
CA MET A 332 20.85 -10.45 -19.28
C MET A 332 20.86 -9.57 -18.03
N GLY A 333 19.72 -9.02 -17.61
CA GLY A 333 19.63 -8.31 -16.35
C GLY A 333 19.97 -9.21 -15.16
N THR A 334 19.49 -10.46 -15.21
CA THR A 334 19.82 -11.48 -14.19
C THR A 334 21.32 -11.76 -14.17
N LYS A 335 21.99 -11.81 -15.33
CA LYS A 335 23.45 -11.92 -15.40
C LYS A 335 24.15 -10.80 -14.64
N TYR A 336 23.78 -9.54 -14.88
CA TYR A 336 24.41 -8.41 -14.21
C TYR A 336 24.20 -8.42 -12.69
N LEU A 337 22.99 -8.78 -12.23
CA LEU A 337 22.71 -8.95 -10.81
C LEU A 337 23.55 -10.09 -10.23
N SER A 338 23.63 -11.24 -10.92
CA SER A 338 24.38 -12.42 -10.47
C SER A 338 25.88 -12.15 -10.32
N ASP A 339 26.48 -11.47 -11.31
CA ASP A 339 27.88 -11.04 -11.27
C ASP A 339 28.15 -10.12 -10.06
N SER A 340 27.15 -9.31 -9.70
CA SER A 340 27.25 -8.35 -8.60
C SER A 340 27.02 -9.01 -7.23
N LEU A 341 26.07 -9.93 -7.12
CA LEU A 341 25.78 -10.71 -5.90
C LEU A 341 26.94 -11.64 -5.53
N LYS A 342 27.75 -12.09 -6.49
CA LYS A 342 29.00 -12.81 -6.21
C LYS A 342 29.95 -11.98 -5.32
N ILE A 343 29.99 -10.67 -5.53
CA ILE A 343 30.88 -9.73 -4.85
C ILE A 343 30.22 -9.17 -3.60
N ASN A 344 28.95 -8.76 -3.68
CA ASN A 344 28.21 -8.18 -2.58
C ASN A 344 28.18 -9.12 -1.37
N LYS A 345 28.38 -8.56 -0.17
CA LYS A 345 28.43 -9.29 1.11
C LYS A 345 27.40 -8.81 2.12
N THR A 346 26.34 -8.14 1.67
CA THR A 346 25.34 -7.54 2.56
C THR A 346 23.93 -8.00 2.27
N VAL A 347 23.59 -8.22 0.99
CA VAL A 347 22.25 -8.69 0.61
C VAL A 347 22.06 -10.13 1.11
N THR A 348 21.04 -10.30 1.94
CA THR A 348 20.60 -11.57 2.54
C THR A 348 19.25 -12.02 2.00
N ILE A 349 18.40 -11.09 1.56
CA ILE A 349 17.07 -11.37 1.02
C ILE A 349 16.97 -10.72 -0.36
N ILE A 350 16.65 -11.53 -1.37
CA ILE A 350 16.41 -11.03 -2.72
C ILE A 350 15.16 -11.67 -3.34
N ASN A 351 14.28 -10.83 -3.84
CA ASN A 351 13.10 -11.24 -4.59
C ASN A 351 13.21 -10.76 -6.03
N ILE A 352 13.40 -11.69 -6.95
CA ILE A 352 13.41 -11.43 -8.41
C ILE A 352 12.31 -12.24 -9.10
N SER A 353 11.20 -12.51 -8.41
CA SER A 353 10.03 -13.17 -8.99
C SER A 353 9.39 -12.37 -10.13
N LYS A 354 8.74 -13.04 -11.08
CA LYS A 354 8.01 -12.40 -12.20
C LYS A 354 8.88 -11.44 -13.01
N ASN A 355 10.01 -11.93 -13.51
CA ASN A 355 11.01 -11.16 -14.25
C ASN A 355 11.45 -11.80 -15.59
N HIS A 356 10.79 -12.87 -16.02
CA HIS A 356 11.12 -13.60 -17.26
C HIS A 356 12.60 -14.01 -17.31
N ILE A 357 13.10 -14.58 -16.22
CA ILE A 357 14.52 -14.98 -16.10
C ILE A 357 14.87 -16.10 -17.10
N GLU A 358 13.95 -17.05 -17.30
CA GLU A 358 14.11 -18.23 -18.17
C GLU A 358 15.33 -19.11 -17.78
N ASP A 359 15.58 -20.19 -18.53
CA ASP A 359 16.68 -21.12 -18.26
C ASP A 359 18.08 -20.46 -18.34
N ILE A 360 18.25 -19.51 -19.26
CA ILE A 360 19.53 -18.80 -19.45
C ILE A 360 19.81 -17.89 -18.25
N GLY A 361 18.82 -17.15 -17.76
CA GLY A 361 18.98 -16.34 -16.56
C GLY A 361 19.22 -17.20 -15.32
N ALA A 362 18.55 -18.35 -15.20
CA ALA A 362 18.77 -19.32 -14.12
C ALA A 362 20.22 -19.86 -14.13
N GLN A 363 20.80 -20.11 -15.30
CA GLN A 363 22.22 -20.45 -15.44
C GLN A 363 23.14 -19.36 -14.89
N HIS A 364 22.88 -18.10 -15.24
CA HIS A 364 23.67 -16.98 -14.74
C HIS A 364 23.57 -16.83 -13.23
N LEU A 365 22.36 -16.97 -12.69
CA LEU A 365 22.12 -16.92 -11.25
C LEU A 365 22.82 -18.05 -10.50
N ALA A 366 22.73 -19.28 -11.01
CA ALA A 366 23.44 -20.43 -10.45
C ALA A 366 24.94 -20.15 -10.26
N ASN A 367 25.60 -19.57 -11.27
CA ASN A 367 27.02 -19.21 -11.20
C ASN A 367 27.33 -18.16 -10.12
N GLY A 368 26.42 -17.19 -9.93
CA GLY A 368 26.51 -16.20 -8.86
C GLY A 368 26.35 -16.83 -7.47
N LEU A 369 25.31 -17.65 -7.30
CA LEU A 369 24.94 -18.29 -6.03
C LEU A 369 25.98 -19.29 -5.51
N GLN A 370 26.72 -19.96 -6.40
CA GLN A 370 27.82 -20.86 -6.00
C GLN A 370 28.92 -20.14 -5.21
N ASN A 371 29.07 -18.83 -5.40
CA ASN A 371 30.10 -18.01 -4.76
C ASN A 371 29.53 -16.98 -3.78
N ASN A 372 28.21 -16.81 -3.76
CA ASN A 372 27.55 -15.97 -2.79
C ASN A 372 27.47 -16.69 -1.43
N THR A 373 27.74 -15.94 -0.37
CA THR A 373 27.86 -16.45 1.00
C THR A 373 26.97 -15.66 1.96
N THR A 374 25.94 -14.98 1.46
CA THR A 374 25.14 -14.06 2.26
C THR A 374 23.65 -14.21 2.05
N ILE A 375 23.21 -14.57 0.84
CA ILE A 375 21.80 -14.76 0.53
C ILE A 375 21.29 -15.96 1.32
N THR A 376 20.29 -15.68 2.15
CA THR A 376 19.56 -16.65 2.97
C THR A 376 18.16 -16.92 2.45
N GLU A 377 17.57 -15.96 1.72
CA GLU A 377 16.23 -16.05 1.14
C GLU A 377 16.22 -15.58 -0.31
N LEU A 378 15.66 -16.41 -1.19
CA LEU A 378 15.64 -16.19 -2.62
C LEU A 378 14.26 -16.52 -3.20
N ASP A 379 13.58 -15.53 -3.77
CA ASP A 379 12.34 -15.76 -4.52
C ASP A 379 12.58 -15.68 -6.03
N LEU A 380 12.33 -16.80 -6.71
CA LEU A 380 12.44 -17.03 -8.14
C LEU A 380 11.11 -17.43 -8.78
N SER A 381 9.99 -17.23 -8.09
CA SER A 381 8.69 -17.62 -8.62
C SER A 381 8.30 -16.85 -9.90
N TYR A 382 7.42 -17.42 -10.73
CA TYR A 382 6.92 -16.76 -11.96
C TYR A 382 8.01 -16.35 -12.96
N ASN A 383 9.04 -17.17 -13.17
CA ASN A 383 10.19 -16.80 -14.00
C ASN A 383 10.43 -17.65 -15.23
N GLU A 384 9.47 -18.51 -15.56
CA GLU A 384 9.53 -19.40 -16.74
C GLU A 384 10.78 -20.29 -16.73
N ILE A 385 11.26 -20.67 -15.54
CA ILE A 385 12.41 -21.57 -15.37
C ILE A 385 11.96 -23.00 -15.67
N GLY A 386 12.57 -23.66 -16.64
CA GLY A 386 12.31 -25.04 -17.01
C GLY A 386 13.29 -26.04 -16.39
N ASP A 387 13.23 -27.27 -16.89
CA ASP A 387 14.10 -28.37 -16.43
C ASP A 387 15.60 -28.08 -16.60
N ILE A 388 15.99 -27.38 -17.67
CA ILE A 388 17.38 -27.04 -17.95
C ILE A 388 17.89 -26.00 -16.94
N GLY A 389 17.12 -24.94 -16.69
CA GLY A 389 17.42 -23.93 -15.68
C GLY A 389 17.50 -24.53 -14.28
N MET A 390 16.60 -25.45 -13.96
CA MET A 390 16.62 -26.21 -12.71
C MET A 390 17.84 -27.14 -12.61
N GLY A 391 18.37 -27.65 -13.73
CA GLY A 391 19.66 -28.32 -13.79
C GLY A 391 20.80 -27.47 -13.20
N TYR A 392 20.92 -26.22 -13.67
CA TYR A 392 21.94 -25.30 -13.16
C TYR A 392 21.70 -24.89 -11.71
N LEU A 393 20.46 -24.57 -11.34
CA LEU A 393 20.12 -24.17 -9.97
C LEU A 393 20.32 -25.34 -8.99
N GLY A 394 19.98 -26.58 -9.35
CA GLY A 394 20.21 -27.76 -8.52
C GLY A 394 21.69 -27.96 -8.20
N ASP A 395 22.57 -27.77 -9.19
CA ASP A 395 24.03 -27.81 -9.01
C ASP A 395 24.55 -26.70 -8.09
N ALA A 396 23.98 -25.50 -8.20
CA ALA A 396 24.32 -24.39 -7.31
C ALA A 396 23.85 -24.63 -5.87
N LEU A 397 22.60 -25.06 -5.68
CA LEU A 397 22.02 -25.34 -4.36
C LEU A 397 22.75 -26.48 -3.64
N ARG A 398 23.25 -27.47 -4.37
CA ARG A 398 24.07 -28.56 -3.81
C ARG A 398 25.25 -28.07 -2.98
N ASN A 399 25.88 -26.98 -3.42
CA ASN A 399 27.10 -26.43 -2.82
C ASN A 399 26.85 -25.13 -2.05
N ASN A 400 25.68 -24.51 -2.20
CA ASN A 400 25.33 -23.32 -1.47
C ASN A 400 25.10 -23.68 0.01
N THR A 401 25.66 -22.85 0.90
CA THR A 401 25.69 -23.09 2.35
C THR A 401 24.98 -21.98 3.13
N THR A 402 24.18 -21.15 2.46
CA THR A 402 23.55 -19.98 3.11
C THR A 402 22.06 -19.89 2.85
N ILE A 403 21.57 -20.32 1.69
CA ILE A 403 20.15 -20.28 1.36
C ILE A 403 19.41 -21.25 2.27
N THR A 404 18.45 -20.69 3.01
CA THR A 404 17.57 -21.41 3.93
C THR A 404 16.13 -21.46 3.42
N ARG A 405 15.71 -20.44 2.65
CA ARG A 405 14.38 -20.39 2.02
C ARG A 405 14.53 -20.08 0.54
N THR A 406 13.86 -20.88 -0.29
CA THR A 406 13.81 -20.61 -1.73
C THR A 406 12.42 -20.90 -2.28
N ASN A 407 11.92 -19.98 -3.11
CA ASN A 407 10.63 -20.13 -3.77
C ASN A 407 10.83 -20.25 -5.29
N LEU A 408 10.48 -21.40 -5.83
CA LEU A 408 10.54 -21.76 -7.25
C LEU A 408 9.12 -22.00 -7.82
N SER A 409 8.07 -21.56 -7.13
CA SER A 409 6.69 -21.76 -7.55
C SER A 409 6.36 -21.04 -8.86
N ASN A 410 5.34 -21.49 -9.60
CA ASN A 410 4.91 -20.88 -10.86
C ASN A 410 6.03 -20.80 -11.91
N ASN A 411 6.73 -21.91 -12.13
CA ASN A 411 7.72 -22.06 -13.19
C ASN A 411 7.31 -23.25 -14.08
N HIS A 412 8.18 -23.68 -14.99
CA HIS A 412 7.95 -24.80 -15.89
C HIS A 412 8.80 -26.02 -15.48
N ILE A 413 8.96 -26.24 -14.18
CA ILE A 413 9.77 -27.34 -13.64
C ILE A 413 8.99 -28.65 -13.80
N GLY A 414 9.46 -29.52 -14.68
CA GLY A 414 8.93 -30.85 -14.92
C GLY A 414 9.60 -31.94 -14.06
N ASN A 415 9.31 -33.21 -14.39
CA ASN A 415 9.91 -34.37 -13.72
C ASN A 415 11.45 -34.35 -13.75
N ILE A 416 12.07 -33.91 -14.85
CA ILE A 416 13.53 -33.88 -15.01
C ILE A 416 14.14 -32.76 -14.16
N GLY A 417 13.52 -31.58 -14.13
CA GLY A 417 13.93 -30.49 -13.27
C GLY A 417 13.83 -30.87 -11.79
N ALA A 418 12.76 -31.56 -11.40
CA ALA A 418 12.63 -32.11 -10.05
C ALA A 418 13.73 -33.13 -9.71
N GLN A 419 14.15 -33.95 -10.67
CA GLN A 419 15.31 -34.84 -10.50
C GLN A 419 16.61 -34.06 -10.25
N HIS A 420 16.85 -33.00 -11.02
CA HIS A 420 18.02 -32.13 -10.81
C HIS A 420 18.00 -31.45 -9.43
N LEU A 421 16.83 -30.96 -9.01
CA LEU A 421 16.64 -30.38 -7.69
C LEU A 421 16.88 -31.42 -6.59
N ALA A 422 16.32 -32.62 -6.71
CA ALA A 422 16.53 -33.73 -5.77
C ALA A 422 18.01 -34.05 -5.57
N ASN A 423 18.78 -34.14 -6.67
CA ASN A 423 20.22 -34.36 -6.61
C ASN A 423 20.98 -33.23 -5.88
N GLY A 424 20.50 -31.98 -6.00
CA GLY A 424 21.01 -30.86 -5.23
C GLY A 424 20.69 -30.96 -3.73
N LEU A 425 19.43 -31.28 -3.41
CA LEU A 425 18.92 -31.36 -2.05
C LEU A 425 19.52 -32.51 -1.22
N GLN A 426 19.92 -33.61 -1.86
CA GLN A 426 20.50 -34.77 -1.18
C GLN A 426 21.73 -34.42 -0.33
N ASN A 427 22.51 -33.41 -0.76
CA ASN A 427 23.71 -32.95 -0.04
C ASN A 427 23.56 -31.53 0.52
N ASN A 428 22.47 -30.84 0.21
CA ASN A 428 22.22 -29.53 0.80
C ASN A 428 21.84 -29.69 2.28
N THR A 429 22.45 -28.86 3.12
CA THR A 429 22.29 -28.92 4.59
C THR A 429 21.79 -27.59 5.17
N THR A 430 21.16 -26.76 4.34
CA THR A 430 20.79 -25.40 4.74
C THR A 430 19.35 -25.04 4.41
N ILE A 431 18.78 -25.59 3.34
CA ILE A 431 17.40 -25.33 2.95
C ILE A 431 16.48 -25.95 4.00
N ILE A 432 15.66 -25.07 4.57
CA ILE A 432 14.63 -25.34 5.57
C ILE A 432 13.25 -25.27 4.90
N GLU A 433 13.07 -24.35 3.95
CA GLU A 433 11.80 -24.12 3.28
C GLU A 433 11.95 -24.07 1.76
N LEU A 434 11.14 -24.85 1.06
CA LEU A 434 11.17 -24.97 -0.40
C LEU A 434 9.77 -24.87 -1.01
N GLY A 435 9.56 -23.81 -1.80
CA GLY A 435 8.34 -23.60 -2.58
C GLY A 435 8.47 -24.14 -4.00
N LEU A 436 7.59 -25.05 -4.42
CA LEU A 436 7.53 -25.64 -5.77
C LEU A 436 6.11 -25.64 -6.35
N SER A 437 5.16 -24.93 -5.75
CA SER A 437 3.76 -24.97 -6.18
C SER A 437 3.57 -24.44 -7.61
N ASN A 438 2.54 -24.88 -8.34
CA ASN A 438 2.26 -24.46 -9.72
C ASN A 438 3.44 -24.74 -10.68
N ASN A 439 3.90 -25.99 -10.73
CA ASN A 439 4.89 -26.47 -11.69
C ASN A 439 4.34 -27.74 -12.40
N GLU A 440 5.19 -28.49 -13.10
CA GLU A 440 4.83 -29.65 -13.93
C GLU A 440 5.50 -30.93 -13.41
N ILE A 441 5.76 -31.00 -12.09
CA ILE A 441 6.64 -32.01 -11.47
C ILE A 441 6.13 -33.44 -11.66
N GLY A 442 4.82 -33.69 -11.60
CA GLY A 442 4.22 -35.02 -11.79
C GLY A 442 4.67 -36.09 -10.79
N ASP A 443 4.20 -37.34 -10.99
CA ASP A 443 4.49 -38.46 -10.09
C ASP A 443 5.98 -38.82 -10.00
N SER A 444 6.67 -38.92 -11.14
CA SER A 444 8.08 -39.31 -11.18
C SER A 444 8.99 -38.22 -10.60
N GLY A 445 8.65 -36.95 -10.79
CA GLY A 445 9.38 -35.84 -10.18
C GLY A 445 9.28 -35.86 -8.66
N VAL A 446 8.09 -36.13 -8.12
CA VAL A 446 7.89 -36.29 -6.67
C VAL A 446 8.60 -37.52 -6.12
N GLU A 447 8.68 -38.62 -6.87
CA GLU A 447 9.48 -39.79 -6.49
C GLU A 447 10.95 -39.42 -6.25
N TYR A 448 11.57 -38.68 -7.19
CA TYR A 448 12.94 -38.20 -7.02
C TYR A 448 13.09 -37.27 -5.80
N LEU A 449 12.15 -36.35 -5.61
CA LEU A 449 12.16 -35.48 -4.44
C LEU A 449 12.07 -36.30 -3.15
N GLY A 450 11.14 -37.25 -3.07
CA GLY A 450 10.98 -38.14 -1.93
C GLY A 450 12.27 -38.86 -1.57
N ASP A 451 12.95 -39.45 -2.55
CA ASP A 451 14.23 -40.14 -2.31
C ASP A 451 15.33 -39.22 -1.76
N ALA A 452 15.40 -37.96 -2.22
CA ALA A 452 16.30 -36.98 -1.63
C ALA A 452 15.91 -36.64 -0.18
N LEU A 453 14.61 -36.51 0.10
CA LEU A 453 14.09 -36.15 1.41
C LEU A 453 14.28 -37.25 2.46
N ARG A 454 14.34 -38.53 2.09
CA ARG A 454 14.64 -39.64 3.03
C ARG A 454 15.90 -39.37 3.88
N ASN A 455 16.90 -38.73 3.28
CA ASN A 455 18.19 -38.44 3.91
C ASN A 455 18.41 -36.96 4.19
N ASN A 456 17.53 -36.07 3.73
CA ASN A 456 17.64 -34.65 4.04
C ASN A 456 17.33 -34.43 5.53
N THR A 457 18.16 -33.63 6.19
CA THR A 457 18.11 -33.42 7.65
C THR A 457 17.87 -31.97 8.04
N THR A 458 17.46 -31.13 7.10
CA THR A 458 17.27 -29.69 7.33
C THR A 458 15.93 -29.16 6.88
N MET A 459 15.33 -29.77 5.85
CA MET A 459 14.05 -29.32 5.34
C MET A 459 12.94 -29.54 6.36
N VAL A 460 12.16 -28.48 6.61
CA VAL A 460 11.06 -28.43 7.56
C VAL A 460 9.72 -28.26 6.84
N ALA A 461 9.70 -27.49 5.74
CA ALA A 461 8.49 -27.18 4.99
C ALA A 461 8.67 -27.36 3.48
N LEU A 462 7.72 -28.07 2.86
CA LEU A 462 7.68 -28.34 1.43
C LEU A 462 6.30 -28.01 0.84
N TYR A 463 6.29 -27.18 -0.20
CA TYR A 463 5.07 -26.77 -0.91
C TYR A 463 5.08 -27.30 -2.34
N LEU A 464 4.11 -28.15 -2.67
CA LEU A 464 4.00 -28.91 -3.91
C LEU A 464 2.58 -28.79 -4.52
N SER A 465 1.82 -27.76 -4.16
CA SER A 465 0.45 -27.60 -4.65
C SER A 465 0.40 -27.41 -6.18
N ASN A 466 -0.62 -27.92 -6.85
CA ASN A 466 -0.83 -27.77 -8.30
C ASN A 466 0.40 -28.16 -9.14
N ASN A 467 0.83 -29.41 -9.02
CA ASN A 467 2.00 -29.99 -9.70
C ASN A 467 1.67 -31.24 -10.52
N GLN A 468 0.38 -31.48 -10.79
CA GLN A 468 -0.10 -32.67 -11.50
C GLN A 468 0.31 -33.98 -10.79
N ILE A 469 0.44 -33.93 -9.46
CA ILE A 469 0.82 -35.08 -8.64
C ILE A 469 -0.36 -36.04 -8.58
N GLY A 470 -0.19 -37.22 -9.14
CA GLY A 470 -1.13 -38.32 -9.03
C GLY A 470 -0.97 -39.07 -7.72
N TYR A 471 -1.76 -40.14 -7.60
CA TYR A 471 -1.77 -40.97 -6.40
C TYR A 471 -0.44 -41.70 -6.16
N ILE A 472 0.28 -42.06 -7.24
CA ILE A 472 1.56 -42.77 -7.17
C ILE A 472 2.61 -41.84 -6.56
N GLY A 473 2.70 -40.60 -7.04
CA GLY A 473 3.63 -39.60 -6.52
C GLY A 473 3.36 -39.28 -5.06
N ALA A 474 2.09 -39.07 -4.69
CA ALA A 474 1.70 -38.83 -3.30
C ALA A 474 2.08 -40.01 -2.38
N GLN A 475 1.85 -41.25 -2.81
CA GLN A 475 2.26 -42.44 -2.06
C GLN A 475 3.78 -42.50 -1.86
N GLN A 476 4.57 -42.26 -2.91
CA GLN A 476 6.03 -42.29 -2.79
C GLN A 476 6.55 -41.18 -1.88
N LEU A 477 5.97 -39.98 -1.95
CA LEU A 477 6.29 -38.89 -1.04
C LEU A 477 6.04 -39.31 0.41
N PHE A 478 4.85 -39.78 0.76
CA PHE A 478 4.54 -40.17 2.13
C PHE A 478 5.37 -41.35 2.63
N ASN A 479 5.67 -42.34 1.78
CA ASN A 479 6.59 -43.43 2.11
C ASN A 479 8.03 -42.95 2.34
N SER A 480 8.44 -41.85 1.69
CA SER A 480 9.75 -41.24 1.92
C SER A 480 9.82 -40.48 3.24
N LEU A 481 8.70 -39.84 3.60
CA LEU A 481 8.58 -39.03 4.81
C LEU A 481 8.54 -39.87 6.09
N GLU A 482 8.06 -41.13 6.05
CA GLU A 482 8.06 -42.05 7.22
C GLU A 482 9.43 -42.12 7.94
N THR A 483 10.52 -42.02 7.16
CA THR A 483 11.89 -42.08 7.68
C THR A 483 12.53 -40.71 7.89
N ASN A 484 11.94 -39.65 7.33
CA ASN A 484 12.40 -38.28 7.52
C ASN A 484 12.08 -37.83 8.96
N LYS A 485 12.92 -36.97 9.53
CA LYS A 485 12.78 -36.54 10.94
C LYS A 485 12.69 -35.03 11.13
N THR A 486 12.54 -34.29 10.03
CA THR A 486 12.65 -32.82 10.06
C THR A 486 11.48 -32.13 9.41
N ILE A 487 10.85 -32.75 8.40
CA ILE A 487 9.68 -32.20 7.74
C ILE A 487 8.50 -32.26 8.70
N THR A 488 7.96 -31.08 8.98
CA THR A 488 6.79 -30.87 9.82
C THR A 488 5.58 -30.40 9.01
N LYS A 489 5.82 -29.75 7.86
CA LYS A 489 4.78 -29.14 7.03
C LYS A 489 4.89 -29.60 5.58
N VAL A 490 3.80 -30.19 5.08
CA VAL A 490 3.69 -30.62 3.68
C VAL A 490 2.37 -30.11 3.11
N ILE A 491 2.47 -29.34 2.02
CA ILE A 491 1.31 -28.85 1.27
C ILE A 491 1.35 -29.46 -0.13
N ILE A 492 0.37 -30.31 -0.46
CA ILE A 492 0.23 -30.92 -1.79
C ILE A 492 -1.16 -30.66 -2.39
N SER A 493 -1.79 -29.53 -2.09
CA SER A 493 -3.15 -29.19 -2.53
C SER A 493 -3.28 -29.01 -4.06
N LYS A 494 -4.50 -29.03 -4.61
CA LYS A 494 -4.80 -28.70 -6.02
C LYS A 494 -4.12 -29.62 -7.04
N ASN A 495 -3.82 -30.85 -6.67
CA ASN A 495 -3.29 -31.89 -7.55
C ASN A 495 -4.40 -32.85 -8.04
N LYS A 496 -5.52 -32.31 -8.57
CA LYS A 496 -6.65 -33.11 -9.08
C LYS A 496 -6.16 -34.14 -10.12
N SER A 497 -6.12 -35.42 -9.76
CA SER A 497 -5.73 -36.51 -10.66
C SER A 497 -6.96 -37.14 -11.32
N LYS A 498 -6.86 -37.47 -12.62
CA LYS A 498 -7.98 -38.06 -13.39
C LYS A 498 -8.38 -39.49 -12.98
N TYR A 499 -7.68 -40.12 -12.03
CA TYR A 499 -7.84 -41.54 -11.72
C TYR A 499 -7.60 -41.83 -10.23
N CYS A 500 -8.56 -41.50 -9.36
CA CYS A 500 -8.51 -41.86 -7.94
C CYS A 500 -9.46 -43.03 -7.64
N GLU A 501 -9.08 -44.26 -8.04
CA GLU A 501 -9.74 -45.50 -7.56
C GLU A 501 -8.85 -46.38 -6.66
N ALA A 502 -7.60 -46.00 -6.39
CA ALA A 502 -6.77 -46.75 -5.44
C ALA A 502 -5.72 -45.85 -4.81
N VAL A 503 -5.79 -45.58 -3.50
CA VAL A 503 -4.57 -45.17 -2.81
C VAL A 503 -4.47 -45.58 -1.35
N GLU A 504 -3.56 -46.53 -1.14
CA GLU A 504 -2.84 -46.84 0.10
C GLU A 504 -1.80 -45.74 0.47
N SER A 505 -1.96 -44.49 -0.01
CA SER A 505 -0.92 -43.43 0.09
C SER A 505 -0.69 -42.92 1.51
N ALA A 506 -1.72 -42.93 2.36
CA ALA A 506 -1.57 -42.42 3.72
C ALA A 506 -0.86 -43.41 4.66
N ILE A 507 -0.65 -44.67 4.27
CA ILE A 507 0.00 -45.69 5.13
C ILE A 507 1.41 -45.25 5.55
N GLY A 508 2.16 -44.58 4.66
CA GLY A 508 3.53 -44.13 4.94
C GLY A 508 3.63 -43.17 6.11
N ILE A 509 2.66 -42.28 6.32
CA ILE A 509 2.67 -41.31 7.44
C ILE A 509 1.95 -41.82 8.70
N ARG A 510 1.42 -43.05 8.69
CA ARG A 510 0.75 -43.64 9.86
C ARG A 510 1.69 -43.70 11.07
N ASN A 511 2.95 -44.06 10.83
CA ASN A 511 3.98 -44.15 11.86
C ASN A 511 4.87 -42.91 11.94
N ASP A 512 4.68 -41.94 11.05
CA ASP A 512 5.41 -40.69 11.08
C ASP A 512 5.23 -39.99 12.43
N LYS A 513 6.29 -39.35 12.91
CA LYS A 513 6.33 -38.66 14.21
C LYS A 513 6.83 -37.24 14.08
N THR A 514 6.77 -36.63 12.90
CA THR A 514 7.27 -35.26 12.70
C THR A 514 6.28 -34.34 12.02
N ILE A 515 5.45 -34.84 11.11
CA ILE A 515 4.45 -34.03 10.42
C ILE A 515 3.41 -33.54 11.43
N THR A 516 3.24 -32.23 11.46
CA THR A 516 2.25 -31.50 12.25
C THR A 516 1.15 -30.91 11.35
N ASP A 517 1.53 -30.47 10.15
CA ASP A 517 0.66 -29.74 9.22
C ASP A 517 0.61 -30.46 7.86
N LEU A 518 -0.57 -30.98 7.51
CA LEU A 518 -0.80 -31.78 6.31
C LEU A 518 -1.94 -31.20 5.47
N TYR A 519 -1.63 -30.49 4.40
CA TYR A 519 -2.63 -29.82 3.55
C TYR A 519 -2.79 -30.54 2.21
N LEU A 520 -4.00 -31.05 1.99
CA LEU A 520 -4.40 -31.97 0.94
C LEU A 520 -5.66 -31.50 0.18
N SER A 521 -6.00 -30.23 0.27
CA SER A 521 -7.19 -29.67 -0.37
C SER A 521 -7.17 -29.84 -1.90
N ASP A 522 -8.32 -29.97 -2.53
CA ASP A 522 -8.48 -30.01 -4.00
C ASP A 522 -7.65 -31.12 -4.71
N ASN A 523 -7.58 -32.32 -4.12
CA ASN A 523 -6.78 -33.45 -4.63
C ASN A 523 -7.59 -34.62 -5.17
N ASP A 524 -8.90 -34.44 -5.36
CA ASP A 524 -9.83 -35.50 -5.82
C ASP A 524 -9.88 -36.73 -4.88
N ILE A 525 -9.60 -36.53 -3.58
CA ILE A 525 -9.62 -37.58 -2.55
C ILE A 525 -11.07 -38.04 -2.32
N SER A 526 -11.34 -39.33 -2.47
CA SER A 526 -12.67 -39.92 -2.22
C SER A 526 -12.86 -40.34 -0.76
N ASP A 527 -14.08 -40.76 -0.39
CA ASP A 527 -14.37 -41.38 0.92
C ASP A 527 -13.37 -42.48 1.32
N ILE A 528 -12.91 -43.28 0.36
CA ILE A 528 -11.92 -44.34 0.60
C ILE A 528 -10.55 -43.72 0.94
N GLY A 529 -10.15 -42.66 0.24
CA GLY A 529 -8.91 -41.94 0.56
C GLY A 529 -8.97 -41.32 1.97
N VAL A 530 -10.13 -40.78 2.33
CA VAL A 530 -10.38 -40.26 3.68
C VAL A 530 -10.36 -41.36 4.74
N GLN A 531 -10.82 -42.58 4.43
CA GLN A 531 -10.71 -43.73 5.34
C GLN A 531 -9.25 -43.98 5.76
N TYR A 532 -8.31 -43.92 4.82
CA TYR A 532 -6.89 -44.10 5.16
C TYR A 532 -6.33 -42.92 5.95
N LEU A 533 -6.75 -41.68 5.66
CA LEU A 533 -6.38 -40.54 6.49
C LEU A 533 -6.93 -40.67 7.91
N ALA A 534 -8.14 -41.19 8.08
CA ALA A 534 -8.71 -41.51 9.38
C ALA A 534 -7.87 -42.56 10.12
N ASP A 535 -7.45 -43.64 9.45
CA ASP A 535 -6.54 -44.64 10.03
C ASP A 535 -5.20 -44.01 10.46
N VAL A 536 -4.67 -43.04 9.71
CA VAL A 536 -3.49 -42.26 10.11
C VAL A 536 -3.79 -41.46 11.37
N LEU A 537 -4.88 -40.68 11.40
CA LEU A 537 -5.24 -39.85 12.54
C LEU A 537 -5.51 -40.66 13.83
N GLU A 538 -5.94 -41.91 13.73
CA GLU A 538 -6.10 -42.79 14.89
C GLU A 538 -4.77 -43.20 15.54
N ASN A 539 -3.69 -43.31 14.75
CA ASN A 539 -2.39 -43.85 15.19
C ASN A 539 -1.29 -42.78 15.29
N ASN A 540 -1.41 -41.71 14.51
CA ASN A 540 -0.51 -40.59 14.48
C ASN A 540 -0.77 -39.68 15.70
N THR A 541 0.32 -39.21 16.29
CA THR A 541 0.29 -38.42 17.54
C THR A 541 0.97 -37.07 17.37
N THR A 542 1.18 -36.61 16.15
CA THR A 542 1.91 -35.37 15.84
C THR A 542 1.13 -34.44 14.94
N ILE A 543 0.27 -34.95 14.06
CA ILE A 543 -0.59 -34.13 13.23
C ILE A 543 -1.55 -33.34 14.12
N THR A 544 -1.41 -32.02 14.02
CA THR A 544 -2.24 -31.01 14.70
C THR A 544 -3.16 -30.31 13.71
N SER A 545 -2.78 -30.23 12.44
CA SER A 545 -3.54 -29.53 11.40
C SER A 545 -3.69 -30.35 10.14
N ILE A 546 -4.93 -30.52 9.68
CA ILE A 546 -5.24 -31.19 8.41
C ILE A 546 -6.26 -30.38 7.61
N ASP A 547 -5.98 -30.20 6.32
CA ASP A 547 -6.92 -29.63 5.36
C ASP A 547 -7.20 -30.63 4.24
N VAL A 548 -8.46 -31.04 4.13
CA VAL A 548 -8.98 -31.94 3.08
C VAL A 548 -10.13 -31.30 2.31
N SER A 549 -10.25 -29.97 2.32
CA SER A 549 -11.32 -29.23 1.64
C SER A 549 -11.29 -29.39 0.12
N GLY A 550 -12.42 -29.28 -0.57
CA GLY A 550 -12.48 -29.36 -2.04
C GLY A 550 -12.19 -30.75 -2.62
N ASN A 551 -12.35 -31.82 -1.82
CA ASN A 551 -12.15 -33.21 -2.24
C ASN A 551 -13.52 -33.90 -2.47
N ARG A 552 -13.54 -35.11 -3.04
CA ARG A 552 -14.78 -35.89 -3.26
C ARG A 552 -15.23 -36.63 -2.00
N ILE A 553 -15.33 -35.89 -0.89
CA ILE A 553 -15.72 -36.41 0.42
C ILE A 553 -17.24 -36.35 0.52
N GLY A 554 -17.86 -37.50 0.79
CA GLY A 554 -19.27 -37.66 1.09
C GLY A 554 -19.51 -38.12 2.53
N ASP A 555 -20.72 -38.60 2.80
CA ASP A 555 -21.12 -39.00 4.16
C ASP A 555 -20.23 -40.08 4.78
N ASN A 556 -19.70 -41.02 3.99
CA ASN A 556 -18.82 -42.06 4.54
C ASN A 556 -17.44 -41.49 4.89
N GLY A 557 -16.91 -40.57 4.08
CA GLY A 557 -15.66 -39.89 4.39
C GLY A 557 -15.78 -39.05 5.67
N ALA A 558 -16.87 -38.30 5.82
CA ALA A 558 -17.18 -37.59 7.05
C ALA A 558 -17.33 -38.54 8.25
N LYS A 559 -17.95 -39.71 8.05
CA LYS A 559 -18.01 -40.77 9.06
C LYS A 559 -16.63 -41.25 9.50
N TYR A 560 -15.75 -41.57 8.55
CA TYR A 560 -14.41 -42.06 8.87
C TYR A 560 -13.61 -41.02 9.68
N LEU A 561 -13.64 -39.76 9.29
CA LEU A 561 -13.01 -38.68 10.06
C LEU A 561 -13.65 -38.54 11.45
N GLY A 562 -14.98 -38.60 11.54
CA GLY A 562 -15.69 -38.59 12.83
C GLY A 562 -15.25 -39.73 13.74
N ASP A 563 -15.14 -40.95 13.24
CA ASP A 563 -14.68 -42.10 14.03
C ASP A 563 -13.23 -41.90 14.51
N ALA A 564 -12.33 -41.40 13.67
CA ALA A 564 -10.96 -41.08 14.07
C ALA A 564 -10.89 -39.95 15.13
N LEU A 565 -11.69 -38.89 14.99
CA LEU A 565 -11.73 -37.74 15.90
C LEU A 565 -12.15 -38.11 17.33
N LYS A 566 -12.94 -39.17 17.52
CA LYS A 566 -13.33 -39.66 18.87
C LYS A 566 -12.08 -40.08 19.67
N ASN A 567 -11.14 -40.72 18.99
CA ASN A 567 -9.95 -41.32 19.60
C ASN A 567 -8.73 -40.41 19.51
N ASN A 568 -8.62 -39.58 18.46
CA ASN A 568 -7.51 -38.67 18.27
C ASN A 568 -7.44 -37.63 19.41
N LYS A 569 -6.22 -37.35 19.88
CA LYS A 569 -5.93 -36.41 20.99
C LYS A 569 -4.87 -35.38 20.61
N THR A 570 -4.66 -35.12 19.32
CA THR A 570 -3.60 -34.24 18.84
C THR A 570 -4.10 -33.22 17.83
N LEU A 571 -5.09 -33.57 17.03
CA LEU A 571 -5.66 -32.70 16.03
C LEU A 571 -6.36 -31.51 16.71
N THR A 572 -5.90 -30.32 16.37
CA THR A 572 -6.44 -29.03 16.79
C THR A 572 -7.18 -28.32 15.66
N THR A 573 -6.80 -28.60 14.40
CA THR A 573 -7.33 -27.93 13.22
C THR A 573 -7.78 -28.95 12.18
N LEU A 574 -9.05 -28.87 11.78
CA LEU A 574 -9.62 -29.66 10.69
C LEU A 574 -10.35 -28.73 9.72
N MET A 575 -9.93 -28.73 8.46
CA MET A 575 -10.66 -28.10 7.36
C MET A 575 -11.19 -29.21 6.45
N ILE A 576 -12.50 -29.23 6.23
CA ILE A 576 -13.18 -30.25 5.44
C ILE A 576 -14.33 -29.64 4.64
N ASP A 577 -14.38 -29.98 3.35
CA ASP A 577 -15.52 -29.72 2.47
C ASP A 577 -15.48 -30.65 1.24
N SER A 578 -16.64 -30.83 0.63
CA SER A 578 -16.85 -31.49 -0.65
C SER A 578 -16.57 -30.56 -1.84
N ASP A 579 -16.06 -31.12 -2.94
CA ASP A 579 -15.92 -30.42 -4.24
C ASP A 579 -17.29 -29.98 -4.79
N GLU A 580 -17.32 -28.87 -5.53
CA GLU A 580 -18.54 -28.22 -6.05
C GLU A 580 -19.32 -29.10 -7.08
N ASP A 581 -18.68 -30.12 -7.64
CA ASP A 581 -19.18 -30.91 -8.77
C ASP A 581 -20.31 -31.94 -8.45
N GLN A 582 -21.05 -31.80 -7.34
CA GLN A 582 -22.27 -32.55 -6.96
C GLN A 582 -22.20 -34.10 -6.88
N ILE A 583 -21.08 -34.76 -7.18
CA ILE A 583 -21.02 -36.23 -7.26
C ILE A 583 -20.83 -36.92 -5.89
N SER A 584 -20.18 -36.26 -4.92
CA SER A 584 -19.94 -36.78 -3.57
C SER A 584 -20.01 -35.62 -2.57
N GLN A 585 -21.16 -35.45 -1.91
CA GLN A 585 -21.42 -34.36 -0.97
C GLN A 585 -21.57 -34.88 0.45
N ILE A 586 -21.01 -34.16 1.41
CA ILE A 586 -21.32 -34.33 2.83
C ILE A 586 -22.72 -33.78 3.07
N THR A 587 -23.67 -34.68 3.33
CA THR A 587 -25.05 -34.34 3.70
C THR A 587 -25.19 -34.23 5.21
N ASP A 588 -26.41 -33.95 5.68
CA ASP A 588 -26.80 -33.96 7.08
C ASP A 588 -26.39 -35.26 7.81
N ILE A 589 -26.35 -36.40 7.10
CA ILE A 589 -25.95 -37.68 7.66
C ILE A 589 -24.45 -37.69 7.97
N GLY A 590 -23.61 -37.30 7.01
CA GLY A 590 -22.16 -37.18 7.17
C GLY A 590 -21.79 -36.24 8.30
N LEU A 591 -22.51 -35.12 8.38
CA LEU A 591 -22.35 -34.12 9.42
C LEU A 591 -22.69 -34.64 10.80
N GLN A 592 -23.75 -35.42 10.94
CA GLN A 592 -24.11 -36.03 12.21
C GLN A 592 -22.96 -36.89 12.77
N PHE A 593 -22.20 -37.58 11.91
CA PHE A 593 -21.05 -38.36 12.36
C PHE A 593 -19.92 -37.48 12.91
N LEU A 594 -19.64 -36.35 12.27
CA LEU A 594 -18.65 -35.37 12.77
C LEU A 594 -19.12 -34.78 14.10
N VAL A 595 -20.38 -34.41 14.21
CA VAL A 595 -20.99 -33.89 15.44
C VAL A 595 -20.89 -34.89 16.60
N ASP A 596 -21.26 -36.15 16.35
CA ASP A 596 -21.18 -37.21 17.36
C ASP A 596 -19.76 -37.42 17.86
N ALA A 597 -18.76 -37.20 17.00
CA ALA A 597 -17.35 -37.27 17.37
C ALA A 597 -16.92 -36.12 18.29
N LEU A 598 -17.38 -34.90 17.99
CA LEU A 598 -17.03 -33.69 18.72
C LEU A 598 -17.58 -33.65 20.15
N GLN A 599 -18.59 -34.45 20.47
CA GLN A 599 -19.10 -34.60 21.84
C GLN A 599 -18.02 -35.06 22.84
N ASN A 600 -17.06 -35.87 22.37
CA ASN A 600 -16.00 -36.46 23.19
C ASN A 600 -14.59 -36.02 22.78
N ASN A 601 -14.48 -35.24 21.70
CA ASN A 601 -13.21 -34.64 21.31
C ASN A 601 -12.86 -33.49 22.27
N THR A 602 -11.60 -33.45 22.71
CA THR A 602 -11.13 -32.48 23.71
C THR A 602 -9.94 -31.66 23.21
N THR A 603 -9.64 -31.71 21.92
CA THR A 603 -8.41 -31.13 21.37
C THR A 603 -8.65 -30.24 20.17
N LEU A 604 -9.71 -30.50 19.39
CA LEU A 604 -10.06 -29.68 18.23
C LEU A 604 -10.46 -28.28 18.68
N GLN A 605 -9.77 -27.29 18.12
CA GLN A 605 -9.92 -25.85 18.40
C GLN A 605 -10.47 -25.08 17.20
N PHE A 606 -10.15 -25.56 15.99
CA PHE A 606 -10.54 -24.97 14.73
C PHE A 606 -11.20 -26.02 13.85
N LEU A 607 -12.46 -25.77 13.50
CA LEU A 607 -13.19 -26.56 12.51
C LEU A 607 -13.72 -25.60 11.45
N GLN A 608 -13.36 -25.87 10.19
CA GLN A 608 -13.88 -25.14 9.06
C GLN A 608 -14.59 -26.09 8.11
N LEU A 609 -15.85 -25.75 7.85
CA LEU A 609 -16.73 -26.46 6.95
C LEU A 609 -17.01 -25.48 5.79
N HIS A 610 -16.65 -25.77 4.54
CA HIS A 610 -16.92 -24.87 3.39
C HIS A 610 -18.14 -25.26 2.52
N SER A 611 -18.60 -24.32 1.70
CA SER A 611 -19.37 -24.37 0.42
C SER A 611 -20.51 -25.37 0.08
N ASN A 612 -20.74 -26.52 0.71
CA ASN A 612 -21.75 -27.48 0.17
C ASN A 612 -22.74 -28.09 1.17
N ILE A 613 -22.83 -27.51 2.36
CA ILE A 613 -23.74 -27.97 3.43
C ILE A 613 -24.91 -27.00 3.53
N SER A 614 -26.14 -27.52 3.56
CA SER A 614 -27.32 -26.65 3.70
C SER A 614 -27.20 -25.75 4.93
N GLY A 615 -27.62 -24.48 4.81
CA GLY A 615 -27.51 -23.49 5.88
C GLY A 615 -28.11 -23.98 7.21
N TYR A 616 -29.21 -24.74 7.16
CA TYR A 616 -29.82 -25.35 8.34
C TYR A 616 -28.90 -26.33 9.06
N SER A 617 -28.23 -27.22 8.32
CA SER A 617 -27.37 -28.26 8.88
C SER A 617 -26.04 -27.70 9.38
N ALA A 618 -25.47 -26.72 8.67
CA ALA A 618 -24.29 -25.97 9.12
C ALA A 618 -24.53 -25.29 10.47
N VAL A 619 -25.70 -24.66 10.61
CA VAL A 619 -26.11 -24.02 11.85
C VAL A 619 -26.48 -25.03 12.94
N ALA A 620 -27.10 -26.16 12.61
CA ALA A 620 -27.40 -27.21 13.57
C ALA A 620 -26.12 -27.76 14.23
N ILE A 621 -25.05 -27.95 13.44
CA ILE A 621 -23.72 -28.35 13.91
C ILE A 621 -23.14 -27.29 14.84
N ALA A 622 -23.09 -26.04 14.38
CA ALA A 622 -22.59 -24.93 15.18
C ALA A 622 -23.35 -24.79 16.51
N THR A 623 -24.67 -25.00 16.47
CA THR A 623 -25.53 -24.97 17.66
C THR A 623 -25.16 -26.08 18.64
N ILE A 624 -24.85 -27.28 18.16
CA ILE A 624 -24.47 -28.43 18.99
C ILE A 624 -23.02 -28.33 19.49
N GLU A 625 -22.09 -27.85 18.66
CA GLU A 625 -20.69 -27.59 19.02
C GLU A 625 -20.56 -26.57 20.14
N LEU A 626 -21.32 -25.47 20.03
CA LEU A 626 -21.29 -24.37 20.99
C LEU A 626 -22.08 -24.68 22.27
N ARG A 627 -23.13 -25.52 22.21
CA ARG A 627 -23.91 -25.96 23.38
C ARG A 627 -23.28 -27.09 24.18
N ASN A 628 -22.51 -27.96 23.54
CA ASN A 628 -21.88 -29.07 24.23
C ASN A 628 -20.67 -28.61 25.03
N LYS A 629 -20.29 -29.38 26.06
CA LYS A 629 -19.14 -29.11 26.94
C LYS A 629 -17.77 -29.09 26.22
N ASN A 630 -17.73 -29.02 24.90
CA ASN A 630 -16.51 -28.75 24.16
C ASN A 630 -16.04 -27.34 24.55
N ARG A 631 -14.92 -27.29 25.29
CA ARG A 631 -14.32 -26.06 25.80
C ARG A 631 -13.10 -25.63 24.98
N THR A 632 -12.92 -26.18 23.79
CA THR A 632 -11.68 -25.98 23.03
C THR A 632 -11.89 -25.23 21.73
N ILE A 633 -13.07 -25.32 21.10
CA ILE A 633 -13.34 -24.58 19.85
C ILE A 633 -13.30 -23.07 20.13
N SER A 634 -12.34 -22.39 19.51
CA SER A 634 -12.14 -20.95 19.58
C SER A 634 -12.44 -20.25 18.25
N THR A 635 -12.47 -20.99 17.15
CA THR A 635 -12.79 -20.44 15.83
C THR A 635 -13.73 -21.38 15.09
N LEU A 636 -14.78 -20.80 14.52
CA LEU A 636 -15.80 -21.52 13.76
C LEU A 636 -16.04 -20.81 12.42
N GLY A 637 -15.80 -21.54 11.33
CA GLY A 637 -16.03 -21.03 9.97
C GLY A 637 -17.33 -21.56 9.36
N LEU A 638 -18.23 -20.65 8.97
CA LEU A 638 -19.55 -20.93 8.36
C LEU A 638 -19.80 -20.07 7.11
N SER A 639 -18.74 -19.58 6.46
CA SER A 639 -18.84 -18.78 5.23
C SER A 639 -19.34 -19.62 4.04
N GLU A 640 -20.05 -19.00 3.10
CA GLU A 640 -20.51 -19.60 1.83
C GLU A 640 -21.49 -20.79 2.00
N ARG A 641 -22.56 -20.61 2.80
CA ARG A 641 -23.47 -21.70 3.22
C ARG A 641 -24.95 -21.45 2.98
N ASP A 642 -25.29 -20.42 2.22
CA ASP A 642 -26.68 -19.98 2.04
C ASP A 642 -27.43 -19.79 3.37
N ILE A 643 -26.73 -19.42 4.45
CA ILE A 643 -27.33 -19.20 5.76
C ILE A 643 -28.19 -17.94 5.71
N GLY A 644 -29.49 -18.09 5.97
CA GLY A 644 -30.45 -17.00 6.06
C GLY A 644 -30.71 -16.54 7.50
N ASP A 645 -31.64 -15.59 7.64
CA ASP A 645 -32.02 -15.00 8.93
C ASP A 645 -32.61 -16.04 9.91
N GLU A 646 -33.35 -17.04 9.41
CA GLU A 646 -34.00 -18.06 10.23
C GLU A 646 -32.98 -19.05 10.82
N GLU A 647 -31.98 -19.43 10.04
CA GLU A 647 -30.91 -20.31 10.47
C GLU A 647 -30.08 -19.65 11.58
N ILE A 648 -29.74 -18.36 11.47
CA ILE A 648 -28.99 -17.64 12.52
C ILE A 648 -29.65 -17.72 13.91
N GLN A 649 -30.98 -17.84 13.99
CA GLN A 649 -31.68 -17.95 15.27
C GLN A 649 -31.24 -19.17 16.11
N TYR A 650 -30.88 -20.28 15.48
CA TYR A 650 -30.41 -21.47 16.19
C TYR A 650 -28.99 -21.27 16.75
N LEU A 651 -28.12 -20.62 15.97
CA LEU A 651 -26.74 -20.30 16.34
C LEU A 651 -26.67 -19.37 17.56
N VAL A 652 -27.56 -18.38 17.62
CA VAL A 652 -27.61 -17.34 18.66
C VAL A 652 -27.78 -17.92 20.07
N ASN A 653 -28.63 -18.93 20.23
CA ASN A 653 -28.80 -19.57 21.54
C ASN A 653 -27.54 -20.31 22.00
N ALA A 654 -26.68 -20.72 21.08
CA ALA A 654 -25.45 -21.42 21.41
C ALA A 654 -24.30 -20.45 21.68
N LEU A 655 -24.25 -19.33 20.95
CA LEU A 655 -23.31 -18.23 21.20
C LEU A 655 -23.53 -17.55 22.57
N ASP A 656 -24.77 -17.49 23.05
CA ASP A 656 -25.13 -16.92 24.36
C ASP A 656 -24.59 -17.78 25.53
N ASP A 657 -24.48 -19.10 25.36
CA ASP A 657 -23.95 -20.05 26.35
C ASP A 657 -22.45 -20.33 26.18
N ASN A 658 -21.91 -20.16 24.97
CA ASN A 658 -20.51 -20.47 24.68
C ASN A 658 -19.54 -19.48 25.33
N ARG A 659 -18.41 -19.99 25.84
CA ARG A 659 -17.40 -19.20 26.56
C ARG A 659 -15.99 -19.44 26.01
N THR A 660 -15.86 -19.86 24.77
CA THR A 660 -14.56 -20.23 24.18
C THR A 660 -14.36 -19.72 22.76
N LEU A 661 -15.44 -19.52 22.00
CA LEU A 661 -15.42 -19.00 20.64
C LEU A 661 -14.98 -17.53 20.65
N CYS A 662 -13.86 -17.27 19.99
CA CYS A 662 -13.27 -15.96 19.77
C CYS A 662 -13.52 -15.46 18.34
N GLU A 663 -13.64 -16.37 17.36
CA GLU A 663 -13.77 -16.01 15.96
C GLU A 663 -14.91 -16.76 15.27
N LEU A 664 -15.76 -16.01 14.56
CA LEU A 664 -16.89 -16.54 13.79
C LEU A 664 -16.88 -15.94 12.39
N THR A 665 -16.76 -16.79 11.37
CA THR A 665 -16.88 -16.37 9.97
C THR A 665 -18.24 -16.75 9.40
N LEU A 666 -18.94 -15.77 8.83
CA LEU A 666 -20.27 -15.91 8.22
C LEU A 666 -20.30 -15.19 6.87
N GLU A 667 -19.15 -15.01 6.23
CA GLU A 667 -19.02 -14.27 4.98
C GLU A 667 -19.75 -14.99 3.83
N SER A 668 -20.19 -14.26 2.81
CA SER A 668 -20.79 -14.82 1.61
C SER A 668 -22.04 -15.69 1.88
N ASN A 669 -22.92 -15.24 2.78
CA ASN A 669 -24.19 -15.90 3.11
C ASN A 669 -25.41 -15.02 2.72
N GLN A 670 -26.62 -15.43 3.10
CA GLN A 670 -27.87 -14.71 2.82
C GLN A 670 -28.41 -13.99 4.07
N ILE A 671 -27.51 -13.57 4.96
CA ILE A 671 -27.88 -12.93 6.24
C ILE A 671 -28.32 -11.49 5.97
N GLY A 672 -29.55 -11.16 6.35
CA GLY A 672 -30.14 -9.83 6.28
C GLY A 672 -30.21 -9.14 7.64
N ASP A 673 -30.99 -8.07 7.69
CA ASP A 673 -31.13 -7.24 8.89
C ASP A 673 -31.72 -8.01 10.09
N ASN A 674 -32.61 -8.99 9.87
CA ASN A 674 -33.18 -9.77 10.99
C ASN A 674 -32.17 -10.77 11.55
N GLY A 675 -31.33 -11.39 10.71
CA GLY A 675 -30.25 -12.27 11.15
C GLY A 675 -29.26 -11.50 12.02
N ILE A 676 -28.88 -10.29 11.60
CA ILE A 676 -28.03 -9.40 12.41
C ILE A 676 -28.69 -8.97 13.72
N LYS A 677 -30.00 -8.74 13.73
CA LYS A 677 -30.73 -8.48 14.97
C LYS A 677 -30.63 -9.65 15.95
N TYR A 678 -30.78 -10.89 15.48
CA TYR A 678 -30.60 -12.07 16.32
C TYR A 678 -29.15 -12.20 16.82
N LEU A 679 -28.18 -12.01 15.94
CA LEU A 679 -26.76 -12.07 16.29
C LEU A 679 -26.39 -11.02 17.33
N SER A 680 -26.88 -9.79 17.17
CA SER A 680 -26.67 -8.69 18.11
C SER A 680 -27.18 -9.04 19.52
N ALA A 681 -28.31 -9.75 19.63
CA ALA A 681 -28.83 -10.20 20.92
C ALA A 681 -27.90 -11.21 21.63
N ALA A 682 -27.27 -12.13 20.89
CA ALA A 682 -26.25 -13.02 21.47
C ALA A 682 -24.98 -12.26 21.89
N LEU A 683 -24.55 -11.28 21.08
CA LEU A 683 -23.36 -10.48 21.36
C LEU A 683 -23.47 -9.57 22.58
N GLU A 684 -24.68 -9.32 23.07
CA GLU A 684 -24.91 -8.51 24.28
C GLU A 684 -24.36 -9.21 25.55
N ASN A 685 -24.47 -10.53 25.62
CA ASN A 685 -23.99 -11.34 26.74
C ASN A 685 -22.70 -12.12 26.43
N ASN A 686 -22.32 -12.23 25.16
CA ASN A 686 -21.11 -12.94 24.79
C ASN A 686 -19.86 -12.17 25.26
N ILE A 687 -18.96 -12.89 25.94
CA ILE A 687 -17.75 -12.30 26.54
C ILE A 687 -16.46 -12.79 25.89
N THR A 688 -16.52 -13.55 24.80
CA THR A 688 -15.34 -14.19 24.21
C THR A 688 -15.13 -13.86 22.75
N LEU A 689 -16.18 -13.57 21.97
CA LEU A 689 -16.06 -13.29 20.55
C LEU A 689 -15.34 -11.95 20.34
N THR A 690 -14.19 -12.02 19.68
CA THR A 690 -13.33 -10.89 19.33
C THR A 690 -13.39 -10.57 17.84
N ASN A 691 -13.60 -11.57 16.98
CA ASN A 691 -13.56 -11.40 15.53
C ASN A 691 -14.87 -11.92 14.92
N LEU A 692 -15.56 -11.07 14.17
CA LEU A 692 -16.79 -11.42 13.47
C LEU A 692 -16.71 -10.99 12.01
N TYR A 693 -16.79 -11.97 11.12
CA TYR A 693 -16.69 -11.73 9.67
C TYR A 693 -18.05 -11.91 9.00
N LEU A 694 -18.57 -10.83 8.42
CA LEU A 694 -19.92 -10.76 7.84
C LEU A 694 -19.91 -10.17 6.42
N ALA A 695 -18.75 -10.13 5.76
CA ALA A 695 -18.66 -9.63 4.40
C ALA A 695 -19.54 -10.41 3.42
N GLN A 696 -19.95 -9.78 2.31
CA GLN A 696 -20.73 -10.41 1.24
C GLN A 696 -22.06 -11.03 1.70
N ASN A 697 -22.83 -10.29 2.52
CA ASN A 697 -24.16 -10.68 2.97
C ASN A 697 -25.24 -9.68 2.47
N GLN A 698 -26.47 -9.77 2.98
CA GLN A 698 -27.60 -8.90 2.62
C GLN A 698 -27.89 -7.84 3.69
N ILE A 699 -26.86 -7.41 4.44
CA ILE A 699 -27.02 -6.49 5.58
C ILE A 699 -27.26 -5.06 5.09
N GLY A 700 -28.34 -4.44 5.54
CA GLY A 700 -28.72 -3.06 5.23
C GLY A 700 -28.50 -2.09 6.40
N ASP A 701 -29.09 -0.90 6.29
CA ASP A 701 -28.99 0.16 7.31
C ASP A 701 -29.55 -0.27 8.68
N ILE A 702 -30.58 -1.13 8.70
CA ILE A 702 -31.21 -1.60 9.95
C ILE A 702 -30.29 -2.59 10.68
N GLY A 703 -29.65 -3.51 9.95
CA GLY A 703 -28.65 -4.43 10.52
C GLY A 703 -27.43 -3.66 11.03
N ALA A 704 -26.93 -2.69 10.27
CA ALA A 704 -25.86 -1.81 10.71
C ALA A 704 -26.22 -1.02 11.99
N GLN A 705 -27.46 -0.55 12.13
CA GLN A 705 -27.95 0.07 13.36
C GLN A 705 -27.95 -0.91 14.55
N CYS A 706 -28.39 -2.16 14.36
CA CYS A 706 -28.39 -3.16 15.42
C CYS A 706 -26.96 -3.44 15.93
N LEU A 707 -26.00 -3.56 15.02
CA LEU A 707 -24.58 -3.71 15.37
C LEU A 707 -24.05 -2.45 16.07
N ALA A 708 -24.40 -1.26 15.60
CA ALA A 708 -24.00 0.00 16.24
C ALA A 708 -24.51 0.11 17.69
N ASP A 709 -25.72 -0.39 17.97
CA ASP A 709 -26.30 -0.35 19.31
C ASP A 709 -25.57 -1.27 20.30
N ILE A 710 -25.14 -2.46 19.87
CA ILE A 710 -24.36 -3.35 20.73
C ILE A 710 -22.90 -2.90 20.85
N LEU A 711 -22.32 -2.34 19.78
CA LEU A 711 -20.92 -1.91 19.77
C LEU A 711 -20.65 -0.83 20.82
N LYS A 712 -21.62 0.03 21.15
CA LYS A 712 -21.47 1.05 22.21
C LYS A 712 -21.05 0.46 23.56
N ASN A 713 -21.48 -0.76 23.86
CA ASN A 713 -21.28 -1.41 25.16
C ASN A 713 -20.49 -2.72 25.08
N ASN A 714 -20.31 -3.29 23.88
CA ASN A 714 -19.54 -4.51 23.69
C ASN A 714 -18.06 -4.27 24.05
N LYS A 715 -17.49 -5.20 24.81
CA LYS A 715 -16.13 -5.07 25.38
C LYS A 715 -15.14 -6.10 24.84
N THR A 716 -15.51 -6.82 23.80
CA THR A 716 -14.76 -8.00 23.35
C THR A 716 -14.46 -7.97 21.87
N LEU A 717 -15.39 -7.49 21.05
CA LEU A 717 -15.25 -7.43 19.61
C LEU A 717 -14.18 -6.42 19.22
N TYR A 718 -13.10 -6.95 18.67
CA TYR A 718 -11.91 -6.27 18.21
C TYR A 718 -11.95 -6.02 16.69
N LYS A 719 -12.46 -6.99 15.92
CA LYS A 719 -12.55 -6.94 14.46
C LYS A 719 -13.95 -7.28 13.94
N LEU A 720 -14.45 -6.46 13.03
CA LEU A 720 -15.74 -6.65 12.36
C LEU A 720 -15.63 -6.36 10.85
N THR A 721 -15.84 -7.36 10.00
CA THR A 721 -15.88 -7.17 8.54
C THR A 721 -17.33 -7.09 8.05
N LEU A 722 -17.67 -6.01 7.34
CA LEU A 722 -18.99 -5.78 6.75
C LEU A 722 -18.89 -5.43 5.26
N ALA A 723 -17.75 -5.69 4.63
CA ALA A 723 -17.54 -5.39 3.21
C ALA A 723 -18.56 -6.11 2.31
N TRP A 724 -18.83 -5.58 1.11
CA TRP A 724 -19.72 -6.22 0.12
C TRP A 724 -21.16 -6.48 0.63
N ASN A 725 -21.70 -5.57 1.46
CA ASN A 725 -23.10 -5.63 1.95
C ASN A 725 -23.97 -4.53 1.31
N GLN A 726 -25.16 -4.29 1.85
CA GLN A 726 -26.13 -3.31 1.37
C GLN A 726 -26.24 -2.07 2.28
N ILE A 727 -25.22 -1.79 3.10
CA ILE A 727 -25.22 -0.68 4.07
C ILE A 727 -25.12 0.66 3.34
N GLY A 728 -26.00 1.59 3.65
CA GLY A 728 -26.02 2.95 3.13
C GLY A 728 -25.46 3.98 4.12
N ASP A 729 -25.57 5.26 3.74
CA ASP A 729 -25.08 6.38 4.56
C ASP A 729 -25.69 6.45 5.96
N THR A 730 -26.94 5.99 6.12
CA THR A 730 -27.61 6.00 7.43
C THR A 730 -26.96 4.98 8.36
N GLY A 731 -26.76 3.73 7.92
CA GLY A 731 -26.12 2.70 8.71
C GLY A 731 -24.66 3.01 9.01
N ALA A 732 -23.92 3.51 8.01
CA ALA A 732 -22.51 3.91 8.18
C ALA A 732 -22.33 5.02 9.24
N LYS A 733 -23.22 6.03 9.26
CA LYS A 733 -23.20 7.08 10.30
C LYS A 733 -23.43 6.53 11.70
N GLN A 734 -24.27 5.51 11.84
CA GLN A 734 -24.60 4.91 13.13
C GLN A 734 -23.43 4.10 13.67
N LEU A 735 -22.77 3.32 12.81
CA LEU A 735 -21.52 2.63 13.13
C LEU A 735 -20.44 3.64 13.54
N ALA A 736 -20.24 4.72 12.77
CA ALA A 736 -19.30 5.78 13.12
C ALA A 736 -19.60 6.46 14.46
N PHE A 737 -20.88 6.66 14.80
CA PHE A 737 -21.28 7.20 16.10
C PHE A 737 -20.99 6.21 17.24
N ALA A 738 -21.19 4.92 17.02
CA ALA A 738 -20.87 3.89 18.01
C ALA A 738 -19.36 3.83 18.30
N LEU A 739 -18.51 3.93 17.27
CA LEU A 739 -17.05 3.90 17.42
C LEU A 739 -16.45 5.05 18.23
N LYS A 740 -17.14 6.20 18.31
CA LYS A 740 -16.73 7.30 19.21
C LYS A 740 -16.72 6.89 20.68
N ASN A 741 -17.54 5.91 21.05
CA ASN A 741 -17.68 5.44 22.43
C ASN A 741 -17.16 4.00 22.61
N ASN A 742 -16.78 3.32 21.53
CA ASN A 742 -16.18 1.99 21.57
C ASN A 742 -14.65 2.11 21.45
N GLU A 743 -13.95 1.75 22.51
CA GLU A 743 -12.48 1.78 22.60
C GLU A 743 -11.82 0.42 22.28
N ILE A 744 -12.62 -0.62 21.97
CA ILE A 744 -12.13 -2.01 21.84
C ILE A 744 -12.01 -2.44 20.38
N LEU A 745 -12.96 -2.07 19.53
CA LEU A 745 -12.93 -2.38 18.10
C LEU A 745 -11.80 -1.57 17.47
N GLU A 746 -10.83 -2.25 16.89
CA GLU A 746 -9.68 -1.66 16.18
C GLU A 746 -9.80 -1.77 14.67
N GLU A 747 -10.58 -2.73 14.15
CA GLU A 747 -10.72 -2.94 12.71
C GLU A 747 -12.20 -3.06 12.31
N LEU A 748 -12.66 -2.12 11.47
CA LEU A 748 -13.98 -2.14 10.83
C LEU A 748 -13.84 -1.95 9.32
N THR A 749 -14.20 -2.97 8.55
CA THR A 749 -14.14 -2.93 7.07
C THR A 749 -15.53 -2.71 6.49
N LEU A 750 -15.69 -1.69 5.64
CA LEU A 750 -16.97 -1.32 5.01
C LEU A 750 -16.91 -1.24 3.47
N ASN A 751 -15.83 -1.71 2.84
CA ASN A 751 -15.62 -1.62 1.39
C ASN A 751 -16.82 -2.19 0.61
N ASN A 752 -17.06 -1.68 -0.60
CA ASN A 752 -18.09 -2.24 -1.49
C ASN A 752 -19.51 -2.31 -0.89
N ASN A 753 -19.86 -1.33 -0.05
CA ASN A 753 -21.22 -1.06 0.41
C ASN A 753 -21.85 0.11 -0.37
N LYS A 754 -23.10 0.49 -0.05
CA LYS A 754 -23.82 1.62 -0.66
C LYS A 754 -23.54 2.96 0.03
N VAL A 755 -22.31 3.15 0.53
CA VAL A 755 -21.86 4.36 1.22
C VAL A 755 -21.35 5.38 0.20
N SER A 756 -21.78 6.63 0.30
CA SER A 756 -21.36 7.71 -0.61
C SER A 756 -19.87 8.05 -0.45
N ILE A 757 -19.21 8.40 -1.56
CA ILE A 757 -17.79 8.80 -1.60
C ILE A 757 -17.51 9.98 -0.66
N GLU A 758 -18.46 10.92 -0.53
CA GLU A 758 -18.35 12.05 0.40
C GLU A 758 -18.26 11.59 1.86
N LEU A 759 -19.07 10.59 2.25
CA LEU A 759 -19.07 10.05 3.59
C LEU A 759 -17.88 9.12 3.86
N GLN A 760 -17.41 8.37 2.85
CA GLN A 760 -16.19 7.55 2.93
C GLN A 760 -14.97 8.41 3.29
N ASN A 761 -14.72 9.47 2.53
CA ASN A 761 -13.62 10.42 2.78
C ASN A 761 -13.72 11.06 4.19
N TYR A 762 -14.94 11.34 4.66
CA TYR A 762 -15.16 11.86 6.01
C TYR A 762 -14.84 10.83 7.09
N MET A 763 -15.19 9.56 6.90
CA MET A 763 -14.97 8.50 7.88
C MET A 763 -13.49 8.13 8.00
N GLU A 764 -12.75 8.01 6.90
CA GLU A 764 -11.31 7.72 6.90
C GLU A 764 -10.48 8.82 7.57
N THR A 765 -10.89 10.08 7.39
CA THR A 765 -10.22 11.22 8.04
C THR A 765 -10.62 11.40 9.50
N ALA A 766 -11.78 10.88 9.90
CA ALA A 766 -12.31 11.00 11.27
C ALA A 766 -11.83 9.88 12.20
N ASP A 767 -11.56 8.68 11.69
CA ASP A 767 -11.13 7.53 12.48
C ASP A 767 -10.36 6.52 11.62
N THR A 768 -9.11 6.22 12.00
CA THR A 768 -8.18 5.36 11.23
C THR A 768 -8.58 3.88 11.23
N ARG A 769 -9.60 3.51 12.00
CA ARG A 769 -10.10 2.12 12.09
C ARG A 769 -11.01 1.72 10.92
N PHE A 770 -11.42 2.69 10.09
CA PHE A 770 -12.15 2.42 8.86
C PHE A 770 -11.19 2.05 7.73
N TYR A 771 -11.33 0.82 7.23
CA TYR A 771 -10.71 0.40 5.99
C TYR A 771 -11.79 0.42 4.89
N LEU A 772 -11.51 1.20 3.84
CA LEU A 772 -12.34 1.46 2.66
C LEU A 772 -11.40 1.48 1.43
N GLU A 773 -10.91 0.32 0.98
CA GLU A 773 -10.15 0.24 -0.28
C GLU A 773 -11.10 0.27 -1.49
N GLU A 774 -10.66 0.97 -2.55
CA GLU A 774 -11.36 1.12 -3.85
C GLU A 774 -11.66 -0.21 -4.56
#